data_AF-A0A651E9I5-F1
#
_entry.id   AF-A0A651E9I5-F1
#
_cell.length_a   1.000
_cell.length_b   1.000
_cell.length_c   1.000
_cell.angle_alpha   90.00
_cell.angle_beta   90.00
_cell.angle_gamma   90.00
#
_symmetry.space_group_name_H-M   'P 1'
#
loop_
_entity.id
_entity.type
_entity.pdbx_description
1 polymer ?
#
loop_
_entity_poly.entity_id
_entity_poly.type
_entity_poly.pdbx_seq_one_letter_code
_entity_poly.pdbx_strand_id
1 'polypeptide(L)'
;MADSAKSPAAGGAPLDDAQWAKVLAALPDAAAAANADGIRPKFVVLDVAASTDLPADGMYVVLEGAVSLLSRDDPLATAKPGDYFYEEHLELRGLPVSLTARAGAGTRVAFLSVSAWFDLPDATRTAFFSTLFGDLVTVQMQNFQQPINCCSVTAAALGMSVLGFPCEVNDIFRKVNLPSHYVVNTGISLGELFDIACTYIHTIGLRDTVQVQAYFMDRAVTSATLLRDAIMESARVGGADDILVANFQVGLAHGDPTMPGGHFAVIAKCNPSTGLLHMMDVHPEKYGKMWVTTVDRLYAAMSDRDGGSMRARGFLRFSAREAASTELETLAQPCRYLDSTRHLDISNEKRREMFRRATPNLNGLSVLAESFEIFGDHWANEDKLLRSTTVSYADSLRTARSAAQLAEIARQYLVKFPELHLEVEHRAFDLGAGGTDPETWFASQLRHLNEHEARHLLINIDINAVLGHEAVATPDSRYVETALLKEFWCICIGYDEATDRVTLVDMSPATSQVWQAPLGHVFRGLRDGDNPAMVVLQKSEVPPDPADVARLVGENPLILFHAADDPWSQMLRTLLSNIGATALVEQDVSGPGSTAARIRRQLVALTGNPSPPYLFLKGEYQGQRPDVVDAILAGELQARIRDAGLPALPVQDTPSLDHNPFGYPKGGLTAPRDGKRNVLLCACGSSAADKVPELVEKLVAAGHNVKLAPSPRAEHFFKDFGTDRILRNIRHSDFYRDSDEWNFRYTEFGMPVRASHLALCDWADCVIVAPVTCNTMAKIANGIGDSLITSVFVAWQYQRKPVILAPACNTNMWNNLTTQANVARLKRLGATFAGPRWDVLSNGFRGVGAMARPDDILAALDVAFEDLDHQDHRVVRWAQEAALSEDPSLWDRIFRTIREDVVGVNIIDEETGDGLLHYAAGGAGEVQGTGRKRGVAHLSAARELIGLGVDVNMLNANGYSAMHVAIMNQAEDVVRLLLDQPEFDVVSCLRLLSDVALSEETCDLLIDWSKKFNVDNPDADNDGIDDVEDENDTKYLYFTYGSLKQGFPNHDRFRKDTLNDFVGVAQTRQALPLIVQKKPACDNEACDYLHRMATLVDRKGHGKHVLGEAYRVTATGLKKLDALEGYHGPNAPDNAYIRRKVSIVINGETMQAFCYFAANPQKYIDSLEAGDSEIISEYTKDMAIGELKPGRLVARHPT
;
A
#
# COMPACT_ATOMS: atom_id res chain seq x y z
N MET A 1 23.21 45.20 26.34
CA MET A 1 24.43 45.73 27.00
C MET A 1 25.52 44.70 26.83
N ALA A 2 26.48 44.93 25.94
CA ALA A 2 27.78 44.26 25.91
C ALA A 2 28.70 45.06 24.98
N ASP A 3 28.90 46.32 25.36
CA ASP A 3 30.02 47.13 24.89
C ASP A 3 31.15 46.84 25.89
N SER A 4 32.28 46.29 25.41
CA SER A 4 33.64 46.27 26.01
C SER A 4 34.37 44.91 25.90
N ALA A 5 35.04 44.70 24.76
CA ALA A 5 36.34 44.03 24.73
C ALA A 5 37.10 44.55 23.50
N LYS A 6 37.95 45.56 23.71
CA LYS A 6 38.88 46.00 22.67
C LYS A 6 39.89 44.88 22.42
N SER A 7 40.03 44.44 21.17
CA SER A 7 41.18 43.65 20.70
C SER A 7 42.48 44.37 21.14
N PRO A 8 43.48 43.66 21.69
CA PRO A 8 44.70 44.27 22.18
C PRO A 8 45.34 45.09 21.06
N ALA A 9 45.51 46.39 21.33
CA ALA A 9 46.06 47.33 20.37
C ALA A 9 47.42 46.83 19.86
N ALA A 10 47.59 46.87 18.53
CA ALA A 10 48.75 46.44 17.76
C ALA A 10 50.08 47.10 18.18
N GLY A 11 50.68 46.60 19.29
CA GLY A 11 51.92 47.12 19.86
C GLY A 11 52.91 46.04 20.32
N GLY A 12 52.84 44.82 19.77
CA GLY A 12 53.77 43.74 20.11
C GLY A 12 55.09 43.82 19.33
N ALA A 13 56.18 43.33 19.94
CA ALA A 13 57.50 43.30 19.30
C ALA A 13 57.59 42.16 18.26
N PRO A 14 58.40 42.30 17.19
CA PRO A 14 58.65 41.21 16.24
C PRO A 14 59.44 40.06 16.90
N LEU A 15 59.25 38.83 16.42
CA LEU A 15 59.88 37.64 16.99
C LEU A 15 61.37 37.56 16.66
N ASP A 16 62.21 37.31 17.68
CA ASP A 16 63.61 36.92 17.49
C ASP A 16 63.75 35.45 17.01
N ASP A 17 64.97 35.03 16.66
CA ASP A 17 65.20 33.70 16.11
C ASP A 17 64.90 32.56 17.11
N ALA A 18 65.11 32.80 18.42
CA ALA A 18 64.85 31.80 19.44
C ALA A 18 63.34 31.64 19.72
N GLN A 19 62.60 32.75 19.68
CA GLN A 19 61.14 32.78 19.78
C GLN A 19 60.50 32.13 18.54
N TRP A 20 61.04 32.41 17.35
CA TRP A 20 60.56 31.79 16.11
C TRP A 20 60.78 30.28 16.09
N ALA A 21 61.92 29.79 16.59
CA ALA A 21 62.16 28.35 16.71
C ALA A 21 61.11 27.64 17.61
N LYS A 22 60.65 28.30 18.68
CA LYS A 22 59.56 27.77 19.53
C LYS A 22 58.22 27.76 18.80
N VAL A 23 57.92 28.77 17.98
CA VAL A 23 56.71 28.81 17.15
C VAL A 23 56.72 27.71 16.10
N LEU A 24 57.85 27.48 15.42
CA LEU A 24 57.98 26.41 14.43
C LEU A 24 57.81 25.03 15.08
N ALA A 25 58.39 24.80 16.26
CA ALA A 25 58.26 23.53 16.95
C ALA A 25 56.83 23.23 17.45
N ALA A 26 56.01 24.28 17.64
CA ALA A 26 54.61 24.14 18.05
C ALA A 26 53.72 23.62 16.91
N LEU A 27 54.10 23.84 15.65
CA LEU A 27 53.24 23.57 14.49
C LEU A 27 53.55 22.17 13.90
N PRO A 28 52.53 21.33 13.63
CA PRO A 28 52.73 19.98 13.07
C PRO A 28 53.26 20.03 11.62
N ASP A 29 54.18 19.11 11.28
CA ASP A 29 54.85 18.94 9.96
C ASP A 29 55.51 20.19 9.34
N ALA A 30 56.55 20.67 10.04
CA ALA A 30 57.45 21.77 9.64
C ALA A 30 58.29 21.54 8.35
N ALA A 31 57.92 20.58 7.49
CA ALA A 31 58.53 20.39 6.18
C ALA A 31 57.78 21.12 5.03
N ALA A 32 56.50 21.48 5.22
CA ALA A 32 55.66 22.09 4.19
C ALA A 32 55.15 23.51 4.50
N ALA A 33 55.51 24.08 5.66
CA ALA A 33 55.10 25.43 6.05
C ALA A 33 55.63 26.48 5.06
N ALA A 34 54.73 26.89 4.16
CA ALA A 34 54.87 27.90 3.14
C ALA A 34 55.83 29.03 3.56
N ASN A 35 56.97 29.14 2.87
CA ASN A 35 57.92 30.27 2.91
C ASN A 35 57.97 30.96 4.29
N ALA A 36 58.55 30.30 5.30
CA ALA A 36 58.56 30.73 6.71
C ALA A 36 58.89 32.23 6.91
N ASP A 37 59.70 32.80 6.01
CA ASP A 37 60.06 34.22 5.97
C ASP A 37 58.87 35.17 5.72
N GLY A 38 57.80 34.72 5.09
CA GLY A 38 56.59 35.50 4.80
C GLY A 38 55.55 35.51 5.93
N ILE A 39 55.51 34.46 6.76
CA ILE A 39 54.55 34.34 7.88
C ILE A 39 55.12 34.96 9.17
N ARG A 40 56.42 34.75 9.44
CA ARG A 40 57.10 35.27 10.65
C ARG A 40 56.81 36.75 10.95
N PRO A 41 56.82 37.68 9.97
CA PRO A 41 56.55 39.11 10.22
C PRO A 41 55.13 39.42 10.68
N LYS A 42 54.19 38.48 10.52
CA LYS A 42 52.78 38.63 10.93
C LYS A 42 52.52 38.23 12.38
N PHE A 43 53.47 37.55 13.03
CA PHE A 43 53.41 37.28 14.46
C PHE A 43 53.97 38.44 15.28
N VAL A 44 53.33 38.71 16.42
CA VAL A 44 53.80 39.69 17.40
C VAL A 44 53.91 39.07 18.79
N VAL A 45 54.89 39.49 19.58
CA VAL A 45 55.05 39.04 20.96
C VAL A 45 54.21 39.91 21.89
N LEU A 46 53.43 39.27 22.76
CA LEU A 46 52.61 39.90 23.79
C LEU A 46 53.05 39.41 25.18
N ASP A 47 53.39 40.36 26.06
CA ASP A 47 53.52 40.14 27.49
C ASP A 47 52.14 40.25 28.15
N VAL A 48 51.67 39.18 28.78
CA VAL A 48 50.30 39.10 29.31
C VAL A 48 50.35 39.03 30.83
N ALA A 49 49.61 39.94 31.48
CA ALA A 49 49.49 39.93 32.93
C ALA A 49 48.76 38.67 33.43
N ALA A 50 49.16 38.17 34.59
CA ALA A 50 48.53 37.00 35.21
C ALA A 50 47.01 37.20 35.39
N SER A 51 46.25 36.13 35.19
CA SER A 51 44.78 36.08 35.27
C SER A 51 44.05 36.93 34.23
N THR A 52 44.73 37.38 33.17
CA THR A 52 44.07 38.06 32.04
C THR A 52 43.49 37.03 31.08
N ASP A 53 42.22 37.22 30.69
CA ASP A 53 41.58 36.41 29.65
C ASP A 53 42.00 36.92 28.27
N LEU A 54 42.54 36.03 27.45
CA LEU A 54 42.96 36.31 26.08
C LEU A 54 41.74 36.30 25.15
N PRO A 55 41.62 37.26 24.23
CA PRO A 55 40.54 37.28 23.26
C PRO A 55 40.73 36.15 22.24
N ALA A 56 39.62 35.53 21.83
CA ALA A 56 39.60 34.55 20.74
C ALA A 56 39.65 35.24 19.36
N ASP A 57 40.73 35.99 19.08
CA ASP A 57 40.89 36.86 17.90
C ASP A 57 42.13 36.49 17.06
N GLY A 58 42.47 35.20 17.03
CA GLY A 58 43.60 34.67 16.27
C GLY A 58 44.29 33.53 17.00
N MET A 59 45.44 33.12 16.47
CA MET A 59 46.21 32.00 17.02
C MET A 59 47.30 32.50 17.96
N TYR A 60 47.45 31.80 19.08
CA TYR A 60 48.47 32.09 20.08
C TYR A 60 49.45 30.92 20.20
N VAL A 61 50.72 31.22 20.45
CA VAL A 61 51.75 30.24 20.82
C VAL A 61 52.41 30.67 22.12
N VAL A 62 52.49 29.79 23.11
CA VAL A 62 53.11 30.11 24.40
C VAL A 62 54.63 30.08 24.27
N LEU A 63 55.30 31.19 24.56
CA LEU A 63 56.76 31.30 24.54
C LEU A 63 57.37 31.04 25.92
N GLU A 64 56.72 31.55 26.97
CA GLU A 64 57.11 31.46 28.39
C GLU A 64 55.85 31.48 29.27
N GLY A 65 55.91 30.88 30.47
CA GLY A 65 54.76 30.77 31.38
C GLY A 65 53.81 29.63 31.00
N ALA A 66 52.52 29.80 31.26
CA ALA A 66 51.48 28.83 30.92
C ALA A 66 50.11 29.52 30.75
N VAL A 67 49.25 28.97 29.89
CA VAL A 67 47.89 29.47 29.67
C VAL A 67 46.89 28.38 29.98
N SER A 68 45.93 28.65 30.86
CA SER A 68 44.86 27.72 31.20
C SER A 68 43.70 27.88 30.23
N LEU A 69 43.28 26.80 29.58
CA LEU A 69 42.14 26.76 28.67
C LEU A 69 40.92 26.21 29.44
N LEU A 70 39.86 27.01 29.51
CA LEU A 70 38.69 26.80 30.36
C LEU A 70 37.42 26.68 29.50
N SER A 71 36.48 25.82 29.91
CA SER A 71 35.12 25.80 29.37
C SER A 71 34.14 26.02 30.51
N ARG A 72 33.29 27.05 30.43
CA ARG A 72 32.40 27.46 31.55
C ARG A 72 33.13 27.57 32.90
N ASP A 73 34.32 28.18 32.88
CA ASP A 73 35.24 28.33 34.03
C ASP A 73 35.88 27.04 34.58
N ASP A 74 35.61 25.88 33.97
CA ASP A 74 36.23 24.60 34.33
C ASP A 74 37.49 24.34 33.48
N PRO A 75 38.66 24.04 34.08
CA PRO A 75 39.89 23.76 33.34
C PRO A 75 39.77 22.53 32.44
N LEU A 76 39.97 22.75 31.14
CA LEU A 76 40.11 21.71 30.13
C LEU A 76 41.57 21.30 29.97
N ALA A 77 42.44 22.23 29.61
CA ALA A 77 43.84 21.96 29.30
C ALA A 77 44.74 23.12 29.76
N THR A 78 46.05 22.90 29.77
CA THR A 78 47.04 23.94 30.05
C THR A 78 48.09 23.94 28.95
N ALA A 79 48.17 25.03 28.20
CA ALA A 79 49.19 25.25 27.19
C ALA A 79 50.49 25.71 27.87
N LYS A 80 51.57 24.95 27.64
CA LYS A 80 52.93 25.17 28.13
C LYS A 80 53.81 25.80 27.04
N PRO A 81 55.03 26.25 27.35
CA PRO A 81 55.92 26.83 26.34
C PRO A 81 56.15 25.85 25.17
N GLY A 82 55.84 26.29 23.95
CA GLY A 82 55.82 25.46 22.75
C GLY A 82 54.44 24.98 22.30
N ASP A 83 53.37 25.27 23.05
CA ASP A 83 52.00 24.90 22.68
C ASP A 83 51.29 26.06 21.99
N TYR A 84 50.37 25.74 21.07
CA TYR A 84 49.51 26.71 20.38
C TYR A 84 48.01 26.46 20.62
N PHE A 85 47.18 27.50 20.44
CA PHE A 85 45.72 27.47 20.62
C PHE A 85 44.96 28.59 19.86
N TYR A 86 43.62 28.49 19.78
CA TYR A 86 42.66 29.42 19.11
C TYR A 86 42.77 29.57 17.58
N GLU A 87 43.31 28.57 16.88
CA GLU A 87 43.46 28.60 15.43
C GLU A 87 42.15 28.65 14.63
N GLU A 88 41.02 28.22 15.23
CA GLU A 88 39.72 28.04 14.56
C GLU A 88 39.13 29.33 13.97
N HIS A 89 39.51 30.50 14.49
CA HIS A 89 39.05 31.79 13.97
C HIS A 89 39.80 32.28 12.74
N LEU A 90 40.90 31.63 12.35
CA LEU A 90 41.74 32.08 11.23
C LEU A 90 41.02 31.93 9.88
N GLU A 91 40.34 30.81 9.58
CA GLU A 91 39.54 30.68 8.35
C GLU A 91 38.04 30.46 8.60
N LEU A 92 37.66 29.90 9.75
CA LEU A 92 36.28 29.56 10.10
C LEU A 92 35.65 30.64 11.00
N ARG A 93 35.61 31.89 10.48
CA ARG A 93 35.07 33.03 11.23
C ARG A 93 33.64 32.75 11.73
N GLY A 94 33.40 33.03 13.01
CA GLY A 94 32.05 32.98 13.60
C GLY A 94 31.62 31.63 14.16
N LEU A 95 32.52 30.63 14.25
CA LEU A 95 32.23 29.41 15.00
C LEU A 95 32.05 29.71 16.50
N PRO A 96 30.96 29.23 17.12
CA PRO A 96 30.70 29.45 18.55
C PRO A 96 31.45 28.39 19.39
N VAL A 97 32.78 28.50 19.46
CA VAL A 97 33.58 27.66 20.37
C VAL A 97 33.62 28.35 21.74
N SER A 98 33.10 27.69 22.77
CA SER A 98 32.99 28.26 24.13
C SER A 98 34.24 27.97 24.97
N LEU A 99 35.41 28.49 24.56
CA LEU A 99 36.67 28.32 25.28
C LEU A 99 37.23 29.67 25.76
N THR A 100 37.56 29.78 27.04
CA THR A 100 38.22 30.95 27.65
C THR A 100 39.67 30.62 27.99
N ALA A 101 40.64 31.41 27.54
CA ALA A 101 42.06 31.20 27.84
C ALA A 101 42.56 32.24 28.81
N ARG A 102 43.07 31.79 29.96
CA ARG A 102 43.52 32.66 31.05
C ARG A 102 45.03 32.53 31.25
N ALA A 103 45.75 33.64 31.16
CA ALA A 103 47.19 33.66 31.30
C ALA A 103 47.66 33.42 32.75
N GLY A 104 48.70 32.60 32.93
CA GLY A 104 49.39 32.40 34.20
C GLY A 104 50.43 33.51 34.49
N ALA A 105 51.14 33.39 35.62
CA ALA A 105 52.19 34.34 35.97
C ALA A 105 53.39 34.25 35.00
N GLY A 106 53.87 35.41 34.53
CA GLY A 106 55.02 35.50 33.61
C GLY A 106 54.74 35.02 32.19
N THR A 107 53.48 35.04 31.75
CA THR A 107 53.09 34.51 30.44
C THR A 107 53.52 35.45 29.31
N ARG A 108 54.26 34.90 28.34
CA ARG A 108 54.52 35.53 27.04
C ARG A 108 54.00 34.65 25.92
N VAL A 109 53.29 35.27 24.97
CA VAL A 109 52.72 34.57 23.82
C VAL A 109 53.13 35.24 22.51
N ALA A 110 53.37 34.45 21.47
CA ALA A 110 53.35 34.94 20.10
C ALA A 110 51.91 34.90 19.59
N PHE A 111 51.44 35.98 18.98
CA PHE A 111 50.07 36.14 18.52
C PHE A 111 50.02 36.45 17.03
N LEU A 112 49.19 35.70 16.30
CA LEU A 112 48.84 35.93 14.91
C LEU A 112 47.35 36.27 14.85
N SER A 113 47.03 37.54 14.59
CA SER A 113 45.63 37.99 14.53
C SER A 113 44.91 37.48 13.29
N VAL A 114 43.58 37.40 13.36
CA VAL A 114 42.74 37.10 12.20
C VAL A 114 43.00 38.07 11.05
N SER A 115 43.14 39.37 11.33
CA SER A 115 43.47 40.37 10.30
C SER A 115 44.80 40.09 9.61
N ALA A 116 45.85 39.82 10.38
CA ALA A 116 47.19 39.53 9.86
C ALA A 116 47.24 38.21 9.07
N TRP A 117 46.37 37.26 9.43
CA TRP A 117 46.19 36.01 8.69
C TRP A 117 45.56 36.22 7.31
N PHE A 118 44.46 36.97 7.21
CA PHE A 118 43.79 37.24 5.93
C PHE A 118 44.62 38.13 4.98
N ASP A 119 45.68 38.78 5.48
CA ASP A 119 46.67 39.47 4.65
C ASP A 119 47.64 38.51 3.92
N LEU A 120 47.69 37.22 4.29
CA LEU A 120 48.57 36.24 3.66
C LEU A 120 48.02 35.78 2.30
N PRO A 121 48.88 35.42 1.33
CA PRO A 121 48.44 34.87 0.05
C PRO A 121 47.60 33.61 0.22
N ASP A 122 46.56 33.43 -0.60
CA ASP A 122 45.62 32.30 -0.54
C ASP A 122 46.32 30.94 -0.52
N ALA A 123 47.32 30.73 -1.39
CA ALA A 123 48.08 29.48 -1.43
C ALA A 123 48.82 29.18 -0.11
N THR A 124 49.34 30.21 0.56
CA THR A 124 50.00 30.10 1.87
C THR A 124 48.98 29.76 2.95
N ARG A 125 47.81 30.42 2.92
CA ARG A 125 46.72 30.18 3.87
C ARG A 125 46.18 28.76 3.74
N THR A 126 45.83 28.33 2.51
CA THR A 126 45.37 26.96 2.24
C THR A 126 46.39 25.90 2.65
N ALA A 127 47.68 26.07 2.35
CA ALA A 127 48.71 25.09 2.75
C ALA A 127 48.86 25.01 4.28
N PHE A 128 48.94 26.15 4.97
CA PHE A 128 49.06 26.21 6.42
C PHE A 128 47.79 25.71 7.13
N PHE A 129 46.62 26.05 6.58
CA PHE A 129 45.33 25.64 7.13
C PHE A 129 45.02 24.17 6.86
N SER A 130 45.36 23.63 5.68
CA SER A 130 45.27 22.19 5.39
C SER A 130 46.15 21.37 6.35
N THR A 131 47.34 21.87 6.66
CA THR A 131 48.22 21.27 7.68
C THR A 131 47.61 21.31 9.09
N LEU A 132 46.85 22.38 9.40
CA LEU A 132 46.20 22.53 10.69
C LEU A 132 44.84 21.82 10.80
N PHE A 133 44.03 21.68 9.73
CA PHE A 133 42.62 21.28 9.83
C PHE A 133 42.17 20.21 8.84
N GLY A 134 43.02 19.79 7.89
CA GLY A 134 42.61 18.91 6.80
C GLY A 134 41.46 19.50 5.96
N ASP A 135 40.68 18.64 5.29
CA ASP A 135 39.59 19.03 4.37
C ASP A 135 38.19 19.14 5.02
N LEU A 136 38.11 19.03 6.35
CA LEU A 136 36.85 19.07 7.14
C LEU A 136 36.04 20.37 6.97
N VAL A 137 36.67 21.44 6.49
CA VAL A 137 36.02 22.72 6.19
C VAL A 137 35.08 22.66 4.99
N THR A 138 35.31 21.73 4.07
CA THR A 138 34.50 21.56 2.86
C THR A 138 33.09 21.03 3.17
N VAL A 139 32.92 20.36 4.31
CA VAL A 139 31.72 19.62 4.71
C VAL A 139 30.63 20.50 5.33
N GLN A 140 30.98 21.70 5.80
CA GLN A 140 30.07 22.62 6.48
C GLN A 140 28.90 23.13 5.61
N MET A 141 28.91 22.80 4.31
CA MET A 141 27.94 23.25 3.28
C MET A 141 26.77 22.28 3.03
N GLN A 142 26.77 21.05 3.57
CA GLN A 142 25.69 20.10 3.33
C GLN A 142 24.59 20.21 4.40
N ASN A 143 23.42 20.71 4.01
CA ASN A 143 22.22 20.75 4.84
C ASN A 143 21.60 19.35 4.94
N PHE A 144 22.11 18.51 5.85
CA PHE A 144 21.49 17.23 6.18
C PHE A 144 20.11 17.45 6.82
N GLN A 145 19.06 16.96 6.16
CA GLN A 145 17.70 16.98 6.72
C GLN A 145 17.46 15.71 7.55
N GLN A 146 17.23 15.86 8.86
CA GLN A 146 17.07 14.70 9.76
C GLN A 146 15.70 14.62 10.45
N PRO A 147 15.13 13.41 10.60
CA PRO A 147 14.11 13.11 11.59
C PRO A 147 14.66 13.16 13.03
N ILE A 148 13.83 13.48 14.02
CA ILE A 148 14.23 13.50 15.46
C ILE A 148 14.82 12.14 15.89
N ASN A 149 15.88 12.13 16.72
CA ASN A 149 16.55 10.94 17.29
C ASN A 149 17.26 9.96 16.31
N CYS A 150 17.85 10.46 15.23
CA CYS A 150 18.59 9.64 14.23
C CYS A 150 20.09 9.94 14.16
N CYS A 151 20.72 10.44 15.24
CA CYS A 151 22.11 10.91 15.24
C CYS A 151 23.13 9.84 14.78
N SER A 152 22.87 8.55 15.03
CA SER A 152 23.71 7.45 14.57
C SER A 152 23.80 7.38 13.04
N VAL A 153 22.66 7.26 12.36
CA VAL A 153 22.57 7.17 10.90
C VAL A 153 23.06 8.47 10.25
N THR A 154 22.78 9.63 10.86
CA THR A 154 23.34 10.91 10.41
C THR A 154 24.86 10.91 10.46
N ALA A 155 25.46 10.37 11.52
CA ALA A 155 26.91 10.34 11.65
C ALA A 155 27.57 9.42 10.61
N ALA A 156 26.94 8.29 10.26
CA ALA A 156 27.41 7.44 9.16
C ALA A 156 27.28 8.11 7.79
N ALA A 157 26.15 8.79 7.53
CA ALA A 157 25.96 9.54 6.29
C ALA A 157 26.98 10.68 6.15
N LEU A 158 27.21 11.41 7.23
CA LEU A 158 28.23 12.45 7.30
C LEU A 158 29.63 11.87 7.07
N GLY A 159 29.98 10.75 7.70
CA GLY A 159 31.27 10.08 7.48
C GLY A 159 31.53 9.72 6.01
N MET A 160 30.52 9.21 5.31
CA MET A 160 30.59 8.95 3.87
C MET A 160 30.77 10.23 3.05
N SER A 161 29.98 11.27 3.34
CA SER A 161 30.07 12.55 2.64
C SER A 161 31.42 13.23 2.85
N VAL A 162 32.01 13.13 4.04
CA VAL A 162 33.34 13.68 4.36
C VAL A 162 34.43 12.99 3.54
N LEU A 163 34.34 11.66 3.34
CA LEU A 163 35.24 10.90 2.45
C LEU A 163 35.04 11.18 0.95
N GLY A 164 34.22 12.17 0.58
CA GLY A 164 33.96 12.52 -0.82
C GLY A 164 32.87 11.68 -1.50
N PHE A 165 32.09 10.91 -0.74
CA PHE A 165 30.95 10.14 -1.25
C PHE A 165 29.62 10.73 -0.75
N PRO A 166 28.95 11.60 -1.53
CA PRO A 166 27.71 12.23 -1.12
C PRO A 166 26.68 11.19 -0.67
N CYS A 167 26.22 11.29 0.57
CA CYS A 167 25.31 10.35 1.18
C CYS A 167 24.31 11.10 2.04
N GLU A 168 23.01 10.98 1.77
CA GLU A 168 21.97 11.53 2.65
C GLU A 168 21.48 10.49 3.66
N VAL A 169 20.86 10.94 4.76
CA VAL A 169 20.25 10.05 5.76
C VAL A 169 19.22 9.11 5.12
N ASN A 170 18.40 9.64 4.20
CA ASN A 170 17.38 8.88 3.50
C ASN A 170 17.96 7.80 2.57
N ASP A 171 19.19 7.97 2.08
CA ASP A 171 19.83 6.97 1.23
C ASP A 171 20.15 5.72 2.03
N ILE A 172 20.66 5.88 3.25
CA ILE A 172 20.91 4.74 4.16
C ILE A 172 19.60 4.02 4.48
N PHE A 173 18.55 4.76 4.87
CA PHE A 173 17.22 4.16 5.14
C PHE A 173 16.68 3.36 3.95
N ARG A 174 16.80 3.89 2.73
CA ARG A 174 16.32 3.21 1.51
C ARG A 174 17.17 2.01 1.12
N LYS A 175 18.50 2.18 1.07
CA LYS A 175 19.40 1.15 0.54
C LYS A 175 19.55 -0.03 1.50
N VAL A 176 19.53 0.23 2.80
CA VAL A 176 19.59 -0.80 3.85
C VAL A 176 18.21 -1.35 4.19
N ASN A 177 17.11 -0.71 3.75
CA ASN A 177 15.73 -1.04 4.13
C ASN A 177 15.51 -0.97 5.67
N LEU A 178 16.15 0.01 6.30
CA LEU A 178 16.19 0.16 7.75
C LEU A 178 14.83 0.66 8.27
N PRO A 179 14.17 -0.03 9.22
CA PRO A 179 12.91 0.45 9.76
C PRO A 179 13.10 1.71 10.62
N SER A 180 12.40 2.80 10.30
CA SER A 180 12.54 4.08 11.02
C SER A 180 12.23 3.99 12.51
N HIS A 181 11.23 3.17 12.90
CA HIS A 181 10.87 2.96 14.30
C HIS A 181 12.01 2.35 15.13
N TYR A 182 12.84 1.51 14.51
CA TYR A 182 13.97 0.86 15.16
C TYR A 182 15.07 1.87 15.52
N VAL A 183 15.32 2.83 14.61
CA VAL A 183 16.30 3.89 14.85
C VAL A 183 15.81 4.88 15.90
N VAL A 184 14.55 5.32 15.78
CA VAL A 184 14.00 6.43 16.58
C VAL A 184 13.64 6.02 18.00
N ASN A 185 13.10 4.81 18.21
CA ASN A 185 12.56 4.40 19.51
C ASN A 185 13.55 3.58 20.35
N THR A 186 14.34 2.72 19.73
CA THR A 186 15.22 1.77 20.42
C THR A 186 16.67 2.21 20.49
N GLY A 187 17.10 3.10 19.59
CA GLY A 187 18.47 3.58 19.47
C GLY A 187 19.46 2.49 19.00
N ILE A 188 20.46 2.89 18.22
CA ILE A 188 21.42 1.99 17.57
C ILE A 188 22.73 1.93 18.39
N SER A 189 23.31 0.73 18.55
CA SER A 189 24.63 0.53 19.16
C SER A 189 25.77 0.92 18.19
N LEU A 190 27.01 0.99 18.68
CA LEU A 190 28.16 1.22 17.80
C LEU A 190 28.33 0.09 16.77
N GLY A 191 28.14 -1.17 17.19
CA GLY A 191 28.23 -2.35 16.33
C GLY A 191 27.14 -2.38 15.25
N GLU A 192 25.89 -2.12 15.60
CA GLU A 192 24.81 -2.08 14.61
C GLU A 192 25.02 -0.96 13.58
N LEU A 193 25.55 0.20 14.01
CA LEU A 193 25.88 1.27 13.08
C LEU A 193 27.01 0.86 12.12
N PHE A 194 27.99 0.08 12.60
CA PHE A 194 29.05 -0.49 11.77
C PHE A 194 28.46 -1.38 10.66
N ASP A 195 27.55 -2.31 10.98
CA ASP A 195 26.93 -3.16 9.95
C ASP A 195 26.02 -2.37 9.00
N ILE A 196 25.27 -1.38 9.50
CA ILE A 196 24.45 -0.51 8.65
C ILE A 196 25.34 0.21 7.64
N ALA A 197 26.50 0.73 8.08
CA ALA A 197 27.47 1.38 7.21
C ALA A 197 28.07 0.41 6.18
N CYS A 198 28.54 -0.77 6.61
CA CYS A 198 29.08 -1.80 5.72
C CYS A 198 28.04 -2.25 4.68
N THR A 199 26.80 -2.49 5.11
CA THR A 199 25.68 -2.89 4.23
C THR A 199 25.34 -1.80 3.22
N TYR A 200 25.33 -0.53 3.65
CA TYR A 200 25.13 0.59 2.76
C TYR A 200 26.22 0.64 1.68
N ILE A 201 27.50 0.64 2.09
CA ILE A 201 28.68 0.65 1.21
C ILE A 201 28.64 -0.51 0.21
N HIS A 202 28.30 -1.72 0.68
CA HIS A 202 28.14 -2.89 -0.17
C HIS A 202 27.04 -2.68 -1.21
N THR A 203 25.87 -2.19 -0.78
CA THR A 203 24.70 -2.01 -1.65
C THR A 203 24.92 -0.98 -2.76
N ILE A 204 25.73 0.05 -2.51
CA ILE A 204 26.06 1.08 -3.51
C ILE A 204 27.31 0.75 -4.33
N GLY A 205 27.92 -0.43 -4.13
CA GLY A 205 29.06 -0.89 -4.91
C GLY A 205 30.41 -0.27 -4.54
N LEU A 206 30.54 0.31 -3.33
CA LEU A 206 31.77 0.95 -2.87
C LEU A 206 32.62 0.06 -1.95
N ARG A 207 32.34 -1.25 -1.90
CA ARG A 207 32.99 -2.21 -0.99
C ARG A 207 34.52 -2.27 -1.14
N ASP A 208 35.00 -2.13 -2.37
CA ASP A 208 36.44 -2.17 -2.69
C ASP A 208 37.10 -0.78 -2.61
N THR A 209 36.31 0.27 -2.35
CA THR A 209 36.77 1.66 -2.28
C THR A 209 36.78 2.17 -0.85
N VAL A 210 35.74 1.87 -0.07
CA VAL A 210 35.55 2.35 1.30
C VAL A 210 35.57 1.17 2.26
N GLN A 211 36.18 1.37 3.42
CA GLN A 211 36.13 0.45 4.53
C GLN A 211 35.67 1.15 5.81
N VAL A 212 35.06 0.37 6.69
CA VAL A 212 34.68 0.80 8.03
C VAL A 212 35.37 -0.14 9.01
N GLN A 213 35.84 0.40 10.12
CA GLN A 213 36.41 -0.33 11.27
C GLN A 213 35.74 0.15 12.54
N ALA A 214 35.51 -0.73 13.51
CA ALA A 214 34.90 -0.39 14.80
C ALA A 214 35.90 -0.61 15.94
N TYR A 215 36.02 0.37 16.83
CA TYR A 215 36.90 0.33 18.00
C TYR A 215 36.11 0.66 19.27
N PHE A 216 36.18 -0.23 20.26
CA PHE A 216 35.47 -0.08 21.54
C PHE A 216 36.43 0.38 22.64
N MET A 217 35.93 1.20 23.55
CA MET A 217 36.70 1.75 24.67
C MET A 217 36.29 1.08 25.98
N ASP A 218 37.26 0.49 26.66
CA ASP A 218 37.10 -0.15 27.97
C ASP A 218 38.31 0.15 28.84
N ARG A 219 38.08 0.51 30.11
CA ARG A 219 39.13 0.88 31.06
C ARG A 219 40.10 -0.24 31.41
N ALA A 220 39.73 -1.50 31.16
CA ALA A 220 40.58 -2.66 31.42
C ALA A 220 41.65 -2.87 30.34
N VAL A 221 41.38 -2.49 29.09
CA VAL A 221 42.24 -2.80 27.93
C VAL A 221 42.64 -1.57 27.09
N THR A 222 42.01 -0.42 27.31
CA THR A 222 42.33 0.85 26.63
C THR A 222 42.69 1.95 27.63
N SER A 223 43.16 3.10 27.14
CA SER A 223 43.47 4.28 27.95
C SER A 223 43.33 5.56 27.13
N ALA A 224 43.24 6.71 27.80
CA ALA A 224 43.23 8.01 27.13
C ALA A 224 44.49 8.22 26.27
N THR A 225 45.65 7.74 26.71
CA THR A 225 46.89 7.79 25.92
C THR A 225 46.77 7.00 24.63
N LEU A 226 46.26 5.76 24.69
CA LEU A 226 46.06 4.92 23.50
C LEU A 226 45.04 5.53 22.54
N LEU A 227 43.98 6.15 23.06
CA LEU A 227 43.01 6.88 22.22
C LEU A 227 43.68 8.04 21.48
N ARG A 228 44.46 8.88 22.18
CA ARG A 228 45.20 9.99 21.54
C ARG A 228 46.11 9.48 20.44
N ASP A 229 46.90 8.46 20.76
CA ASP A 229 47.91 7.92 19.86
C ASP A 229 47.24 7.28 18.63
N ALA A 230 46.07 6.66 18.78
CA ALA A 230 45.26 6.15 17.67
C ALA A 230 44.64 7.25 16.78
N ILE A 231 44.17 8.35 17.38
CA ILE A 231 43.69 9.52 16.60
C ILE A 231 44.84 10.11 15.79
N MET A 232 46.04 10.21 16.38
CA MET A 232 47.25 10.66 15.68
C MET A 232 47.66 9.68 14.57
N GLU A 233 47.60 8.38 14.83
CA GLU A 233 47.91 7.34 13.84
C GLU A 233 46.96 7.41 12.65
N SER A 234 45.65 7.55 12.89
CA SER A 234 44.64 7.73 11.83
C SER A 234 44.93 8.95 10.97
N ALA A 235 45.19 10.11 11.58
CA ALA A 235 45.56 11.33 10.86
C ALA A 235 46.85 11.17 10.03
N ARG A 236 47.84 10.42 10.54
CA ARG A 236 49.11 10.17 9.84
C ARG A 236 48.97 9.19 8.67
N VAL A 237 48.19 8.13 8.84
CA VAL A 237 48.08 7.04 7.85
C VAL A 237 47.10 7.39 6.74
N GLY A 238 45.95 7.99 7.08
CA GLY A 238 44.89 8.24 6.11
C GLY A 238 44.59 9.71 5.79
N GLY A 239 45.04 10.66 6.62
CA GLY A 239 44.89 12.09 6.34
C GLY A 239 43.43 12.50 6.09
N ALA A 240 43.15 13.07 4.91
CA ALA A 240 41.80 13.49 4.50
C ALA A 240 40.89 12.31 4.12
N ASP A 241 41.47 11.13 3.82
CA ASP A 241 40.76 9.93 3.40
C ASP A 241 40.43 8.99 4.57
N ASP A 242 40.45 9.50 5.81
CA ASP A 242 40.25 8.72 7.03
C ASP A 242 39.57 9.52 8.15
N ILE A 243 38.36 9.09 8.52
CA ILE A 243 37.41 9.85 9.34
C ILE A 243 36.94 9.02 10.52
N LEU A 244 36.94 9.64 11.71
CA LEU A 244 36.56 9.00 12.96
C LEU A 244 35.20 9.51 13.46
N VAL A 245 34.27 8.60 13.72
CA VAL A 245 32.92 8.86 14.22
C VAL A 245 32.77 8.28 15.63
N ALA A 246 32.78 9.13 16.64
CA ALA A 246 32.71 8.74 18.05
C ALA A 246 31.29 8.59 18.58
N ASN A 247 31.05 7.57 19.40
CA ASN A 247 29.89 7.40 20.27
C ASN A 247 30.30 7.62 21.73
N PHE A 248 29.65 8.55 22.43
CA PHE A 248 30.02 8.93 23.80
C PHE A 248 28.82 9.38 24.62
N GLN A 249 28.99 9.43 25.95
CA GLN A 249 28.00 10.04 26.86
C GLN A 249 28.15 11.57 26.88
N VAL A 250 27.05 12.29 26.67
CA VAL A 250 27.05 13.75 26.42
C VAL A 250 27.57 14.54 27.63
N GLY A 251 27.07 14.25 28.83
CA GLY A 251 27.43 15.00 30.03
C GLY A 251 28.91 14.94 30.40
N LEU A 252 29.54 13.77 30.31
CA LEU A 252 30.95 13.55 30.57
C LEU A 252 31.81 14.26 29.52
N ALA A 253 31.42 14.18 28.25
CA ALA A 253 32.18 14.81 27.18
C ALA A 253 32.13 16.35 27.25
N HIS A 254 31.01 16.93 27.70
CA HIS A 254 30.86 18.37 27.93
C HIS A 254 31.27 18.85 29.33
N GLY A 255 31.57 17.95 30.27
CA GLY A 255 31.83 18.31 31.68
C GLY A 255 30.59 18.79 32.44
N ASP A 256 29.40 18.43 31.98
CA ASP A 256 28.11 18.74 32.60
C ASP A 256 27.36 17.44 32.93
N PRO A 257 27.57 16.85 34.13
CA PRO A 257 26.98 15.57 34.50
C PRO A 257 25.45 15.54 34.51
N THR A 258 24.80 16.71 34.45
CA THR A 258 23.34 16.80 34.43
C THR A 258 22.73 16.50 33.06
N MET A 259 23.53 16.53 31.98
CA MET A 259 23.07 16.20 30.63
C MET A 259 22.97 14.68 30.43
N PRO A 260 21.75 14.13 30.24
CA PRO A 260 21.57 12.71 30.03
C PRO A 260 21.78 12.32 28.56
N GLY A 261 22.08 11.05 28.31
CA GLY A 261 22.04 10.44 26.98
C GLY A 261 23.40 10.19 26.32
N GLY A 262 23.37 9.32 25.31
CA GLY A 262 24.48 9.05 24.41
C GLY A 262 24.31 9.75 23.07
N HIS A 263 25.41 10.09 22.41
CA HIS A 263 25.41 10.81 21.14
C HIS A 263 26.53 10.35 20.21
N PHE A 264 26.42 10.70 18.93
CA PHE A 264 27.45 10.48 17.93
C PHE A 264 28.00 11.83 17.44
N ALA A 265 29.32 11.93 17.22
CA ALA A 265 29.94 13.11 16.61
C ALA A 265 31.20 12.70 15.84
N VAL A 266 31.62 13.51 14.88
CA VAL A 266 32.87 13.29 14.15
C VAL A 266 34.03 13.88 14.95
N ILE A 267 35.10 13.12 15.14
CA ILE A 267 36.37 13.64 15.67
C ILE A 267 37.06 14.32 14.49
N ALA A 268 37.11 15.65 14.50
CA ALA A 268 37.68 16.43 13.42
C ALA A 268 39.21 16.52 13.56
N LYS A 269 39.70 16.81 14.77
CA LYS A 269 41.13 17.05 15.02
C LYS A 269 41.50 16.80 16.46
N CYS A 270 42.75 16.42 16.70
CA CYS A 270 43.38 16.47 18.01
C CYS A 270 44.65 17.34 17.96
N ASN A 271 44.79 18.26 18.90
CA ASN A 271 46.05 18.98 19.12
C ASN A 271 46.97 18.08 19.98
N PRO A 272 48.12 17.62 19.45
CA PRO A 272 48.98 16.66 20.15
C PRO A 272 49.60 17.25 21.43
N SER A 273 49.85 18.56 21.45
CA SER A 273 50.55 19.21 22.56
C SER A 273 49.61 19.53 23.72
N THR A 274 48.41 20.05 23.44
CA THR A 274 47.43 20.39 24.48
C THR A 274 46.45 19.26 24.82
N GLY A 275 46.32 18.24 23.96
CA GLY A 275 45.35 17.16 24.12
C GLY A 275 43.89 17.58 23.88
N LEU A 276 43.67 18.74 23.25
CA LEU A 276 42.35 19.24 22.89
C LEU A 276 41.84 18.57 21.61
N LEU A 277 40.60 18.13 21.67
CA LEU A 277 39.86 17.49 20.58
C LEU A 277 38.80 18.45 20.06
N HIS A 278 38.77 18.61 18.74
CA HIS A 278 37.72 19.33 18.03
C HIS A 278 36.70 18.31 17.54
N MET A 279 35.45 18.48 17.94
CA MET A 279 34.34 17.57 17.68
C MET A 279 33.32 18.29 16.81
N MET A 280 32.82 17.63 15.75
CA MET A 280 31.74 18.14 14.90
C MET A 280 30.42 17.44 15.26
N ASP A 281 29.45 18.22 15.73
CA ASP A 281 28.14 17.71 16.15
C ASP A 281 27.22 17.39 14.95
N VAL A 282 26.48 16.27 15.06
CA VAL A 282 25.48 15.78 14.10
C VAL A 282 24.03 16.09 14.54
N HIS A 283 23.84 16.97 15.53
CA HIS A 283 22.52 17.26 16.11
C HIS A 283 21.67 18.27 15.29
N PRO A 284 20.33 18.10 15.19
CA PRO A 284 19.43 18.90 14.36
C PRO A 284 19.42 20.42 14.52
N GLU A 285 19.45 20.90 15.75
CA GLU A 285 19.48 22.35 16.03
C GLU A 285 20.89 22.97 15.94
N LYS A 286 21.91 22.14 15.73
CA LYS A 286 23.33 22.49 15.90
C LYS A 286 24.23 21.92 14.80
N TYR A 287 23.68 21.49 13.66
CA TYR A 287 24.45 20.87 12.58
C TYR A 287 25.71 21.66 12.25
N GLY A 288 26.86 20.98 12.30
CA GLY A 288 28.15 21.58 11.96
C GLY A 288 28.69 22.57 12.99
N LYS A 289 28.11 22.63 14.20
CA LYS A 289 28.75 23.34 15.31
C LYS A 289 29.91 22.51 15.83
N MET A 290 31.09 23.09 15.68
CA MET A 290 32.30 22.59 16.30
C MET A 290 32.28 22.90 17.80
N TRP A 291 32.73 21.96 18.61
CA TRP A 291 32.98 22.15 20.02
C TRP A 291 34.26 21.43 20.43
N VAL A 292 34.79 21.80 21.60
CA VAL A 292 36.08 21.32 22.09
C VAL A 292 35.92 20.49 23.36
N THR A 293 36.72 19.43 23.47
CA THR A 293 36.87 18.63 24.68
C THR A 293 38.31 18.15 24.83
N THR A 294 38.63 17.43 25.90
CA THR A 294 39.95 16.81 26.04
C THR A 294 39.89 15.33 25.67
N VAL A 295 41.02 14.75 25.29
CA VAL A 295 41.14 13.30 25.10
C VAL A 295 40.68 12.55 26.35
N ASP A 296 41.05 13.01 27.55
CA ASP A 296 40.66 12.36 28.81
C ASP A 296 39.15 12.37 29.03
N ARG A 297 38.47 13.49 28.76
CA ARG A 297 37.01 13.61 28.89
C ARG A 297 36.30 12.76 27.85
N LEU A 298 36.73 12.81 26.59
CA LEU A 298 36.15 11.98 25.54
C LEU A 298 36.37 10.49 25.85
N TYR A 299 37.58 10.11 26.26
CA TYR A 299 37.87 8.74 26.68
C TYR A 299 36.98 8.30 27.84
N ALA A 300 36.82 9.12 28.87
CA ALA A 300 35.93 8.83 29.98
C ALA A 300 34.47 8.68 29.53
N ALA A 301 34.03 9.49 28.56
CA ALA A 301 32.69 9.46 27.99
C ALA A 301 32.44 8.29 27.02
N MET A 302 33.48 7.79 26.35
CA MET A 302 33.42 6.59 25.50
C MET A 302 33.62 5.30 26.29
N SER A 303 34.33 5.37 27.42
CA SER A 303 34.46 4.26 28.36
C SER A 303 33.27 4.16 29.31
N ASP A 304 32.37 5.15 29.29
CA ASP A 304 31.09 5.13 29.97
C ASP A 304 30.12 4.22 29.21
N ARG A 305 29.24 3.55 29.95
CA ARG A 305 28.27 2.63 29.35
C ARG A 305 26.94 3.31 29.18
N ASP A 306 26.19 2.89 28.16
CA ASP A 306 24.84 3.40 28.01
C ASP A 306 23.92 2.97 29.16
N GLY A 307 23.39 3.91 29.94
CA GLY A 307 22.77 3.65 31.25
C GLY A 307 21.52 2.76 31.24
N GLY A 308 20.85 2.57 30.10
CA GLY A 308 19.69 1.68 29.97
C GLY A 308 20.02 0.28 29.42
N SER A 309 21.17 0.11 28.78
CA SER A 309 21.49 -1.09 27.98
C SER A 309 22.89 -1.66 28.26
N MET A 310 23.68 -0.98 29.10
CA MET A 310 25.06 -1.31 29.49
C MET A 310 26.01 -1.51 28.30
N ARG A 311 25.70 -0.92 27.13
CA ARG A 311 26.46 -1.03 25.88
C ARG A 311 27.84 -0.38 25.98
N ALA A 312 28.84 -1.05 25.41
CA ALA A 312 30.15 -0.45 25.17
C ALA A 312 30.06 0.63 24.09
N ARG A 313 30.84 1.71 24.26
CA ARG A 313 30.96 2.79 23.27
C ARG A 313 32.39 2.84 22.72
N GLY A 314 32.67 3.83 21.89
CA GLY A 314 33.92 3.94 21.17
C GLY A 314 33.75 4.72 19.88
N PHE A 315 34.42 4.34 18.79
CA PHE A 315 34.29 5.04 17.51
C PHE A 315 34.32 4.09 16.30
N LEU A 316 33.75 4.56 15.19
CA LEU A 316 33.91 3.97 13.86
C LEU A 316 34.93 4.77 13.07
N ARG A 317 35.77 4.08 12.31
CA ARG A 317 36.74 4.68 11.39
C ARG A 317 36.32 4.37 9.96
N PHE A 318 35.98 5.38 9.19
CA PHE A 318 35.67 5.31 7.77
C PHE A 318 36.92 5.71 6.99
N SER A 319 37.42 4.87 6.09
CA SER A 319 38.61 5.19 5.28
C SER A 319 38.51 4.71 3.84
N ALA A 320 39.20 5.40 2.92
CA ALA A 320 39.42 4.91 1.57
C ALA A 320 40.48 3.78 1.56
N ARG A 321 40.17 2.65 0.95
CA ARG A 321 41.05 1.45 0.96
C ARG A 321 42.41 1.67 0.30
N GLU A 322 42.49 2.56 -0.69
CA GLU A 322 43.73 2.90 -1.38
C GLU A 322 44.69 3.73 -0.50
N ALA A 323 44.16 4.49 0.48
CA ALA A 323 44.93 5.37 1.36
C ALA A 323 45.41 4.66 2.64
N ALA A 324 44.56 3.84 3.25
CA ALA A 324 44.87 3.15 4.51
C ALA A 324 44.28 1.74 4.51
N SER A 325 45.07 0.71 4.20
CA SER A 325 44.56 -0.66 4.13
C SER A 325 44.62 -1.44 5.46
N THR A 326 45.13 -0.84 6.53
CA THR A 326 45.44 -1.51 7.80
C THR A 326 44.63 -0.95 8.99
N GLU A 327 44.30 -1.82 9.95
CA GLU A 327 43.81 -1.43 11.27
C GLU A 327 44.81 -0.51 11.98
N LEU A 328 44.31 0.33 12.89
CA LEU A 328 45.15 1.11 13.80
C LEU A 328 45.92 0.15 14.73
N GLU A 329 47.24 0.10 14.58
CA GLU A 329 48.11 -0.78 15.37
C GLU A 329 48.03 -0.45 16.85
N THR A 330 47.86 0.85 17.19
CA THR A 330 47.81 1.34 18.57
C THR A 330 46.61 0.81 19.35
N LEU A 331 45.50 0.51 18.67
CA LEU A 331 44.27 -0.03 19.27
C LEU A 331 43.94 -1.43 18.74
N ALA A 332 44.93 -2.17 18.25
CA ALA A 332 44.73 -3.54 17.81
C ALA A 332 44.24 -4.40 19.00
N GLN A 333 43.02 -4.91 18.88
CA GLN A 333 42.40 -5.78 19.90
C GLN A 333 42.48 -7.25 19.47
N PRO A 334 42.61 -8.19 20.42
CA PRO A 334 42.61 -9.61 20.09
C PRO A 334 41.28 -10.03 19.44
N CYS A 335 40.15 -9.42 19.81
CA CYS A 335 38.87 -9.63 19.16
C CYS A 335 38.58 -8.52 18.14
N ARG A 336 38.09 -8.85 16.94
CA ARG A 336 37.86 -7.88 15.85
C ARG A 336 36.49 -8.04 15.21
N TYR A 337 35.81 -6.94 14.93
CA TYR A 337 34.55 -6.93 14.18
C TYR A 337 34.79 -7.13 12.70
N LEU A 338 33.88 -7.81 12.02
CA LEU A 338 33.96 -8.10 10.60
C LEU A 338 32.74 -7.56 9.86
N ASP A 339 32.98 -7.11 8.64
CA ASP A 339 31.93 -6.76 7.68
C ASP A 339 31.03 -7.99 7.43
N SER A 340 29.81 -7.96 7.98
CA SER A 340 28.85 -9.07 7.89
C SER A 340 28.50 -9.42 6.45
N THR A 341 28.56 -8.46 5.52
CA THR A 341 28.26 -8.66 4.08
C THR A 341 29.23 -9.63 3.40
N ARG A 342 30.36 -9.93 4.03
CA ARG A 342 31.34 -10.91 3.53
C ARG A 342 31.01 -12.34 3.92
N HIS A 343 30.22 -12.50 4.98
CA HIS A 343 29.97 -13.79 5.62
C HIS A 343 28.52 -14.23 5.46
N LEU A 344 27.60 -13.28 5.32
CA LEU A 344 26.18 -13.50 5.15
C LEU A 344 25.75 -12.98 3.77
N ASP A 345 24.85 -13.69 3.10
CA ASP A 345 24.24 -13.21 1.87
C ASP A 345 23.15 -12.20 2.21
N ILE A 346 23.30 -10.94 1.80
CA ILE A 346 22.43 -9.81 2.20
C ILE A 346 21.55 -9.36 1.03
N SER A 347 20.83 -10.32 0.44
CA SER A 347 19.82 -10.07 -0.60
C SER A 347 18.70 -9.14 -0.10
N ASN A 348 17.96 -8.51 -1.02
CA ASN A 348 16.89 -7.55 -0.65
C ASN A 348 15.79 -8.17 0.24
N GLU A 349 15.59 -9.50 0.18
CA GLU A 349 14.63 -10.23 1.02
C GLU A 349 15.19 -10.51 2.43
N LYS A 350 16.51 -10.71 2.55
CA LYS A 350 17.23 -11.00 3.80
C LYS A 350 17.51 -9.75 4.67
N ARG A 351 17.42 -8.55 4.09
CA ARG A 351 17.77 -7.27 4.76
C ARG A 351 16.87 -6.86 5.93
N ARG A 352 15.67 -7.42 6.06
CA ARG A 352 14.66 -6.88 6.97
C ARG A 352 14.91 -7.21 8.44
N GLU A 353 15.73 -8.22 8.75
CA GLU A 353 15.73 -8.85 10.08
C GLU A 353 17.12 -9.12 10.69
N MET A 354 18.23 -8.96 9.97
CA MET A 354 19.61 -9.14 10.49
C MET A 354 19.98 -8.28 11.72
N PHE A 355 19.28 -7.16 11.96
CA PHE A 355 19.54 -6.25 13.09
C PHE A 355 18.76 -6.63 14.36
N ARG A 356 18.28 -7.88 14.44
CA ARG A 356 17.53 -8.36 15.60
C ARG A 356 18.42 -8.39 16.84
N ARG A 357 17.85 -7.97 17.96
CA ARG A 357 18.45 -8.17 19.28
C ARG A 357 17.73 -9.33 19.93
N ALA A 358 18.50 -10.28 20.44
CA ALA A 358 17.92 -11.28 21.32
C ALA A 358 17.39 -10.58 22.58
N THR A 359 16.17 -10.92 22.99
CA THR A 359 15.80 -10.71 24.39
C THR A 359 16.76 -11.56 25.23
N PRO A 360 17.41 -11.05 26.29
CA PRO A 360 18.42 -11.82 27.05
C PRO A 360 17.94 -13.22 27.45
N ASN A 361 16.66 -13.34 27.77
CA ASN A 361 15.99 -14.57 28.19
C ASN A 361 15.62 -15.55 27.08
N LEU A 362 15.69 -15.12 25.81
CA LEU A 362 15.37 -15.94 24.64
C LEU A 362 16.57 -16.11 23.72
N ASN A 363 17.77 -15.69 24.14
CA ASN A 363 18.95 -15.66 23.28
C ASN A 363 19.29 -17.01 22.62
N GLY A 364 19.12 -18.14 23.30
CA GLY A 364 19.28 -19.45 22.66
C GLY A 364 18.31 -19.68 21.50
N LEU A 365 17.04 -19.27 21.63
CA LEU A 365 16.07 -19.34 20.55
C LEU A 365 16.37 -18.33 19.44
N SER A 366 16.81 -17.12 19.79
CA SER A 366 17.20 -16.09 18.82
C SER A 366 18.34 -16.56 17.92
N VAL A 367 19.39 -17.13 18.51
CA VAL A 367 20.57 -17.66 17.80
C VAL A 367 20.20 -18.86 16.93
N LEU A 368 19.27 -19.70 17.39
CA LEU A 368 18.75 -20.80 16.59
C LEU A 368 17.92 -20.30 15.39
N ALA A 369 17.06 -19.31 15.60
CA ALA A 369 16.31 -18.67 14.52
C ALA A 369 17.25 -18.01 13.50
N GLU A 370 18.26 -17.27 13.97
CA GLU A 370 19.27 -16.64 13.12
C GLU A 370 20.01 -17.69 12.27
N SER A 371 20.38 -18.83 12.87
CA SER A 371 20.99 -19.93 12.11
C SER A 371 20.08 -20.47 10.99
N PHE A 372 18.77 -20.61 11.25
CA PHE A 372 17.81 -21.02 10.23
C PHE A 372 17.61 -19.96 9.14
N GLU A 373 17.61 -18.67 9.52
CA GLU A 373 17.51 -17.55 8.59
C GLU A 373 18.71 -17.51 7.63
N ILE A 374 19.93 -17.67 8.15
CA ILE A 374 21.16 -17.78 7.36
C ILE A 374 21.08 -18.97 6.38
N PHE A 375 20.49 -20.10 6.80
CA PHE A 375 20.29 -21.27 5.95
C PHE A 375 19.09 -21.19 4.98
N GLY A 376 18.27 -20.14 5.03
CA GLY A 376 17.23 -19.87 4.04
C GLY A 376 15.79 -19.76 4.57
N ASP A 377 15.55 -19.95 5.86
CA ASP A 377 14.22 -19.70 6.45
C ASP A 377 14.05 -18.22 6.82
N HIS A 378 13.70 -17.39 5.84
CA HIS A 378 13.62 -15.93 5.98
C HIS A 378 12.56 -15.41 6.95
N TRP A 379 11.77 -16.29 7.58
CA TRP A 379 10.78 -15.91 8.60
C TRP A 379 11.01 -16.61 9.94
N ALA A 380 12.15 -17.28 10.11
CA ALA A 380 12.54 -17.85 11.39
C ALA A 380 12.68 -16.73 12.43
N ASN A 381 11.99 -16.88 13.56
CA ASN A 381 12.12 -16.01 14.74
C ASN A 381 11.66 -16.79 15.98
N GLU A 382 11.83 -16.20 17.16
CA GLU A 382 11.50 -16.81 18.44
C GLU A 382 10.03 -17.21 18.50
N ASP A 383 9.12 -16.37 18.00
CA ASP A 383 7.69 -16.65 17.95
C ASP A 383 7.36 -17.85 17.05
N LYS A 384 7.98 -17.93 15.87
CA LYS A 384 7.81 -19.05 14.93
C LYS A 384 8.34 -20.34 15.54
N LEU A 385 9.49 -20.29 16.23
CA LEU A 385 10.05 -21.43 16.97
C LEU A 385 9.12 -21.87 18.09
N LEU A 386 8.61 -20.95 18.91
CA LEU A 386 7.69 -21.23 20.02
C LEU A 386 6.37 -21.85 19.54
N ARG A 387 5.82 -21.39 18.41
CA ARG A 387 4.59 -21.95 17.82
C ARG A 387 4.82 -23.32 17.17
N SER A 388 6.03 -23.56 16.68
CA SER A 388 6.36 -24.76 15.91
C SER A 388 6.91 -25.89 16.78
N THR A 389 7.30 -25.62 18.01
CA THR A 389 7.87 -26.61 18.93
C THR A 389 6.99 -26.76 20.18
N THR A 390 7.28 -27.72 21.05
CA THR A 390 6.53 -27.91 22.31
C THR A 390 7.01 -26.98 23.43
N VAL A 391 7.80 -25.96 23.09
CA VAL A 391 8.49 -25.11 24.05
C VAL A 391 7.53 -24.07 24.64
N SER A 392 7.47 -24.02 25.98
CA SER A 392 6.74 -22.98 26.69
C SER A 392 7.52 -21.66 26.71
N TYR A 393 6.81 -20.55 26.49
CA TYR A 393 7.37 -19.20 26.64
C TYR A 393 7.88 -18.95 28.07
N ALA A 394 7.10 -19.34 29.08
CA ALA A 394 7.48 -19.16 30.49
C ALA A 394 8.71 -19.99 30.90
N ASP A 395 8.87 -21.20 30.33
CA ASP A 395 10.05 -22.02 30.60
C ASP A 395 11.29 -21.49 29.89
N SER A 396 11.11 -20.93 28.69
CA SER A 396 12.18 -20.23 27.95
C SER A 396 12.71 -19.05 28.74
N LEU A 397 11.83 -18.28 29.39
CA LEU A 397 12.26 -17.15 30.22
C LEU A 397 12.99 -17.57 31.51
N ARG A 398 12.72 -18.77 32.04
CA ARG A 398 13.22 -19.18 33.37
C ARG A 398 14.55 -19.91 33.36
N THR A 399 14.98 -20.47 32.22
CA THR A 399 16.12 -21.40 32.18
C THR A 399 17.08 -21.07 31.04
N ALA A 400 18.38 -21.02 31.35
CA ALA A 400 19.41 -21.13 30.33
C ALA A 400 19.36 -22.56 29.76
N ARG A 401 19.15 -22.69 28.45
CA ARG A 401 19.01 -23.99 27.79
C ARG A 401 20.38 -24.62 27.57
N SER A 402 20.51 -25.92 27.77
CA SER A 402 21.71 -26.68 27.38
C SER A 402 21.75 -26.96 25.88
N ALA A 403 22.92 -27.32 25.35
CA ALA A 403 23.07 -27.71 23.94
C ALA A 403 22.11 -28.85 23.54
N ALA A 404 21.94 -29.85 24.41
CA ALA A 404 21.03 -30.96 24.16
C ALA A 404 19.57 -30.49 24.04
N GLN A 405 19.14 -29.58 24.92
CA GLN A 405 17.79 -29.02 24.88
C GLN A 405 17.59 -28.15 23.63
N LEU A 406 18.57 -27.33 23.25
CA LEU A 406 18.48 -26.48 22.07
C LEU A 406 18.45 -27.30 20.76
N ALA A 407 19.26 -28.37 20.68
CA ALA A 407 19.24 -29.31 19.57
C ALA A 407 17.87 -30.00 19.43
N GLU A 408 17.21 -30.35 20.53
CA GLU A 408 15.89 -30.97 20.48
C GLU A 408 14.82 -30.02 19.92
N ILE A 409 14.87 -28.75 20.31
CA ILE A 409 13.98 -27.71 19.77
C ILE A 409 14.19 -27.57 18.26
N ALA A 410 15.45 -27.55 17.82
CA ALA A 410 15.80 -27.49 16.41
C ALA A 410 15.28 -28.71 15.63
N ARG A 411 15.37 -29.93 16.19
CA ARG A 411 14.78 -31.14 15.56
C ARG A 411 13.27 -31.04 15.43
N GLN A 412 12.57 -30.63 16.49
CA GLN A 412 11.11 -30.45 16.45
C GLN A 412 10.69 -29.43 15.39
N TYR A 413 11.49 -28.37 15.22
CA TYR A 413 11.28 -27.37 14.18
C TYR A 413 11.43 -27.97 12.78
N LEU A 414 12.57 -28.62 12.50
CA LEU A 414 12.88 -29.17 11.18
C LEU A 414 11.93 -30.29 10.74
N VAL A 415 11.32 -31.03 11.68
CA VAL A 415 10.24 -31.99 11.34
C VAL A 415 9.05 -31.31 10.65
N LYS A 416 8.75 -30.06 11.02
CA LYS A 416 7.65 -29.29 10.41
C LYS A 416 8.07 -28.54 9.14
N PHE A 417 9.37 -28.34 8.94
CA PHE A 417 9.95 -27.60 7.82
C PHE A 417 11.03 -28.44 7.10
N PRO A 418 10.67 -29.62 6.54
CA PRO A 418 11.63 -30.52 5.89
C PRO A 418 12.30 -29.91 4.65
N GLU A 419 11.71 -28.89 4.04
CA GLU A 419 12.22 -28.15 2.89
C GLU A 419 13.54 -27.41 3.15
N LEU A 420 13.92 -27.20 4.41
CA LEU A 420 15.19 -26.57 4.75
C LEU A 420 16.40 -27.48 4.51
N HIS A 421 16.17 -28.80 4.38
CA HIS A 421 17.22 -29.81 4.15
C HIS A 421 18.40 -29.72 5.15
N LEU A 422 18.09 -29.43 6.41
CA LEU A 422 19.06 -29.34 7.49
C LEU A 422 19.00 -30.58 8.39
N GLU A 423 20.15 -30.92 8.96
CA GLU A 423 20.32 -31.89 10.03
C GLU A 423 20.80 -31.19 11.30
N VAL A 424 20.35 -31.71 12.44
CA VAL A 424 20.76 -31.23 13.75
C VAL A 424 21.43 -32.35 14.54
N GLU A 425 22.65 -32.11 14.97
CA GLU A 425 23.38 -32.98 15.89
C GLU A 425 23.64 -32.25 17.22
N HIS A 426 23.67 -33.00 18.32
CA HIS A 426 24.21 -32.52 19.59
C HIS A 426 25.53 -33.23 19.83
N ARG A 427 26.61 -32.47 19.99
CA ARG A 427 27.94 -33.00 20.30
C ARG A 427 28.41 -32.49 21.65
N ALA A 428 28.88 -33.40 22.50
CA ALA A 428 29.50 -33.09 23.77
C ALA A 428 30.80 -33.88 23.91
N PHE A 429 31.77 -33.31 24.61
CA PHE A 429 33.03 -33.98 24.90
C PHE A 429 32.81 -35.20 25.81
N ASP A 430 33.47 -36.32 25.54
CA ASP A 430 33.40 -37.50 26.41
C ASP A 430 34.72 -37.68 27.16
N LEU A 431 34.69 -37.41 28.47
CA LEU A 431 35.82 -37.59 29.38
C LEU A 431 36.36 -39.03 29.41
N GLY A 432 35.57 -40.03 28.98
CA GLY A 432 35.93 -41.45 28.96
C GLY A 432 36.54 -41.97 27.64
N ALA A 433 36.47 -41.20 26.55
CA ALA A 433 36.96 -41.60 25.23
C ALA A 433 38.41 -41.13 25.03
N GLY A 434 39.36 -41.96 25.46
CA GLY A 434 40.80 -41.66 25.61
C GLY A 434 41.50 -40.75 24.57
N GLY A 435 42.24 -39.77 25.10
CA GLY A 435 43.54 -39.30 24.56
C GLY A 435 43.66 -37.82 24.17
N THR A 436 42.56 -37.11 23.93
CA THR A 436 42.57 -35.74 23.42
C THR A 436 42.05 -34.77 24.48
N ASP A 437 42.74 -33.64 24.72
CA ASP A 437 42.25 -32.63 25.66
C ASP A 437 41.02 -31.88 25.10
N PRO A 438 40.17 -31.26 25.96
CA PRO A 438 38.92 -30.66 25.50
C PRO A 438 39.10 -29.48 24.53
N GLU A 439 40.21 -28.75 24.62
CA GLU A 439 40.52 -27.63 23.70
C GLU A 439 40.88 -28.16 22.32
N THR A 440 41.72 -29.19 22.25
CA THR A 440 42.05 -29.88 20.99
C THR A 440 40.82 -30.54 20.37
N TRP A 441 39.92 -31.13 21.18
CA TRP A 441 38.64 -31.63 20.69
C TRP A 441 37.78 -30.50 20.11
N PHE A 442 37.65 -29.38 20.83
CA PHE A 442 36.87 -28.23 20.36
C PHE A 442 37.44 -27.66 19.05
N ALA A 443 38.75 -27.51 18.95
CA ALA A 443 39.44 -27.11 17.72
C ALA A 443 39.15 -28.07 16.56
N SER A 444 39.12 -29.39 16.81
CA SER A 444 38.77 -30.38 15.79
C SER A 444 37.33 -30.21 15.28
N GLN A 445 36.39 -29.83 16.16
CA GLN A 445 35.01 -29.56 15.76
C GLN A 445 34.93 -28.31 14.88
N LEU A 446 35.69 -27.26 15.20
CA LEU A 446 35.76 -26.03 14.43
C LEU A 446 36.37 -26.24 13.03
N ARG A 447 37.38 -27.12 12.86
CA ARG A 447 37.93 -27.43 11.53
C ARG A 447 36.88 -27.95 10.55
N HIS A 448 35.88 -28.67 11.05
CA HIS A 448 34.78 -29.14 10.20
C HIS A 448 33.89 -28.01 9.63
N LEU A 449 33.97 -26.78 10.18
CA LEU A 449 33.34 -25.60 9.55
C LEU A 449 33.98 -25.29 8.19
N ASN A 450 35.27 -25.57 8.03
CA ASN A 450 36.00 -25.33 6.77
C ASN A 450 35.79 -26.46 5.75
N GLU A 451 35.41 -27.65 6.21
CA GLU A 451 35.19 -28.83 5.35
C GLU A 451 33.79 -28.84 4.73
N HIS A 452 32.81 -28.19 5.38
CA HIS A 452 31.42 -28.12 4.93
C HIS A 452 30.97 -26.66 4.79
N GLU A 453 30.85 -26.16 3.56
CA GLU A 453 30.45 -24.78 3.23
C GLU A 453 29.07 -24.35 3.77
N ALA A 454 28.29 -25.26 4.37
CA ALA A 454 26.97 -25.01 4.93
C ALA A 454 26.78 -25.70 6.30
N ARG A 455 27.66 -25.37 7.25
CA ARG A 455 27.65 -25.88 8.61
C ARG A 455 27.83 -24.74 9.62
N HIS A 456 26.99 -24.74 10.66
CA HIS A 456 27.07 -23.82 11.79
C HIS A 456 27.24 -24.62 13.09
N LEU A 457 28.06 -24.12 14.01
CA LEU A 457 28.19 -24.67 15.35
C LEU A 457 27.67 -23.65 16.37
N LEU A 458 26.64 -23.98 17.12
CA LEU A 458 26.10 -23.11 18.15
C LEU A 458 26.71 -23.49 19.49
N ILE A 459 27.32 -22.51 20.15
CA ILE A 459 28.02 -22.68 21.43
C ILE A 459 27.50 -21.69 22.47
N ASN A 460 27.60 -22.06 23.74
CA ASN A 460 27.28 -21.17 24.85
C ASN A 460 28.57 -20.65 25.51
N ILE A 461 28.72 -19.32 25.55
CA ILE A 461 29.92 -18.62 26.02
C ILE A 461 29.60 -17.59 27.10
N ASP A 462 30.60 -17.30 27.92
CA ASP A 462 30.73 -16.05 28.67
C ASP A 462 31.40 -14.99 27.78
N ILE A 463 30.60 -14.06 27.27
CA ILE A 463 31.06 -13.05 26.31
C ILE A 463 32.19 -12.16 26.88
N ASN A 464 32.15 -11.83 28.18
CA ASN A 464 33.18 -11.02 28.81
C ASN A 464 34.51 -11.80 28.90
N ALA A 465 34.43 -13.11 29.16
CA ALA A 465 35.62 -13.98 29.18
C ALA A 465 36.27 -14.09 27.79
N VAL A 466 35.46 -14.19 26.73
CA VAL A 466 35.97 -14.25 25.34
C VAL A 466 36.60 -12.92 24.93
N LEU A 467 35.92 -11.79 25.21
CA LEU A 467 36.43 -10.46 24.88
C LEU A 467 37.65 -10.06 25.73
N GLY A 468 37.81 -10.65 26.92
CA GLY A 468 38.92 -10.36 27.83
C GLY A 468 38.75 -9.05 28.61
N HIS A 469 37.56 -8.43 28.55
CA HIS A 469 37.16 -7.26 29.31
C HIS A 469 35.66 -7.32 29.61
N GLU A 470 35.17 -6.45 30.49
CA GLU A 470 33.76 -6.47 30.89
C GLU A 470 32.91 -5.69 29.87
N ALA A 471 32.59 -6.26 28.71
CA ALA A 471 31.72 -5.60 27.73
C ALA A 471 30.29 -5.39 28.24
N VAL A 472 29.79 -6.30 29.09
CA VAL A 472 28.44 -6.24 29.69
C VAL A 472 28.51 -6.35 31.20
N ALA A 473 27.95 -5.37 31.91
CA ALA A 473 27.95 -5.30 33.38
C ALA A 473 26.57 -5.66 33.96
N THR A 474 26.54 -5.91 35.27
CA THR A 474 25.29 -6.20 35.99
C THR A 474 24.44 -4.93 36.07
N PRO A 475 23.16 -4.91 35.66
CA PRO A 475 22.32 -3.72 35.76
C PRO A 475 22.04 -3.34 37.22
N ASP A 476 21.95 -2.03 37.51
CA ASP A 476 21.67 -1.48 38.85
C ASP A 476 20.18 -1.56 39.27
N SER A 477 19.32 -2.16 38.44
CA SER A 477 17.85 -2.13 38.59
C SER A 477 17.30 -3.24 39.49
N ARG A 478 16.29 -2.91 40.32
CA ARG A 478 15.60 -3.83 41.26
C ARG A 478 14.68 -4.86 40.62
N TYR A 479 14.39 -4.77 39.31
CA TYR A 479 13.60 -5.78 38.60
C TYR A 479 14.51 -6.87 38.05
N VAL A 480 14.94 -7.76 38.95
CA VAL A 480 15.66 -9.00 38.60
C VAL A 480 14.61 -10.04 38.19
N GLU A 481 14.06 -9.91 36.99
CA GLU A 481 13.36 -11.01 36.35
C GLU A 481 14.12 -11.40 35.07
N THR A 482 14.92 -12.46 35.26
CA THR A 482 15.38 -13.44 34.25
C THR A 482 16.65 -13.13 33.43
N ALA A 483 17.51 -14.17 33.41
CA ALA A 483 18.81 -14.47 32.78
C ALA A 483 19.96 -13.46 32.89
N LEU A 484 21.00 -13.93 33.59
CA LEU A 484 22.31 -13.31 33.74
C LEU A 484 22.99 -13.16 32.37
N LEU A 485 23.52 -11.97 32.08
CA LEU A 485 24.35 -11.64 30.90
C LEU A 485 25.73 -12.36 30.90
N LYS A 486 25.87 -13.39 31.72
CA LYS A 486 27.03 -14.28 31.85
C LYS A 486 26.97 -15.42 30.84
N GLU A 487 25.82 -15.71 30.24
CA GLU A 487 25.62 -16.86 29.36
C GLU A 487 24.96 -16.40 28.06
N PHE A 488 25.68 -16.56 26.95
CA PHE A 488 25.22 -16.19 25.62
C PHE A 488 25.48 -17.31 24.63
N TRP A 489 24.45 -17.66 23.87
CA TRP A 489 24.58 -18.47 22.67
C TRP A 489 25.14 -17.61 21.53
N CYS A 490 26.02 -18.19 20.73
CA CYS A 490 26.51 -17.61 19.49
C CYS A 490 26.73 -18.71 18.43
N ILE A 491 26.80 -18.30 17.16
CA ILE A 491 27.02 -19.18 16.01
C ILE A 491 28.49 -19.06 15.59
N CYS A 492 29.22 -20.16 15.56
CA CYS A 492 30.49 -20.25 14.86
C CYS A 492 30.21 -20.57 13.40
N ILE A 493 30.66 -19.69 12.50
CA ILE A 493 30.44 -19.79 11.04
C ILE A 493 31.73 -19.96 10.25
N GLY A 494 32.90 -19.90 10.91
CA GLY A 494 34.18 -20.16 10.26
C GLY A 494 35.32 -20.22 11.25
N TYR A 495 36.42 -20.87 10.85
CA TYR A 495 37.64 -20.97 11.66
C TYR A 495 38.88 -20.81 10.77
N ASP A 496 39.66 -19.76 11.00
CA ASP A 496 40.93 -19.54 10.30
C ASP A 496 42.07 -20.23 11.07
N GLU A 497 42.55 -21.36 10.53
CA GLU A 497 43.64 -22.13 11.11
C GLU A 497 44.99 -21.41 11.07
N ALA A 498 45.20 -20.50 10.10
CA ALA A 498 46.48 -19.80 9.97
C ALA A 498 46.65 -18.71 11.03
N THR A 499 45.55 -18.06 11.41
CA THR A 499 45.54 -17.01 12.43
C THR A 499 44.98 -17.48 13.79
N ASP A 500 44.55 -18.74 13.88
CA ASP A 500 43.90 -19.37 15.02
C ASP A 500 42.69 -18.59 15.56
N ARG A 501 41.81 -18.19 14.65
CA ARG A 501 40.66 -17.30 14.93
C ARG A 501 39.33 -17.92 14.53
N VAL A 502 38.37 -17.85 15.44
CA VAL A 502 36.99 -18.30 15.22
C VAL A 502 36.12 -17.11 14.84
N THR A 503 35.32 -17.26 13.78
CA THR A 503 34.33 -16.26 13.35
C THR A 503 32.98 -16.58 14.00
N LEU A 504 32.48 -15.61 14.77
CA LEU A 504 31.31 -15.70 15.61
C LEU A 504 30.23 -14.74 15.10
N VAL A 505 28.98 -15.20 15.10
CA VAL A 505 27.77 -14.38 14.95
C VAL A 505 27.05 -14.44 16.28
N ASP A 506 26.79 -13.29 16.89
CA ASP A 506 26.03 -13.23 18.12
C ASP A 506 24.96 -12.14 18.05
N MET A 507 23.91 -12.35 18.84
CA MET A 507 22.75 -11.46 18.93
C MET A 507 22.68 -10.77 20.30
N SER A 508 23.81 -10.67 21.00
CA SER A 508 23.89 -10.04 22.31
C SER A 508 23.81 -8.51 22.17
N PRO A 509 23.31 -7.80 23.19
CA PRO A 509 23.31 -6.33 23.17
C PRO A 509 24.71 -5.70 23.06
N ALA A 510 25.78 -6.46 23.30
CA ALA A 510 27.16 -5.97 23.36
C ALA A 510 27.80 -5.83 21.98
N THR A 511 27.71 -6.90 21.20
CA THR A 511 28.37 -7.07 19.91
C THR A 511 27.31 -7.09 18.82
N SER A 512 26.29 -7.96 18.90
CA SER A 512 25.10 -7.99 18.01
C SER A 512 25.44 -8.04 16.50
N GLN A 513 26.56 -8.71 16.16
CA GLN A 513 27.30 -8.54 14.91
C GLN A 513 28.14 -9.79 14.58
N VAL A 514 28.83 -9.77 13.44
CA VAL A 514 29.87 -10.76 13.09
C VAL A 514 31.24 -10.27 13.58
N TRP A 515 31.98 -11.11 14.29
CA TRP A 515 33.31 -10.79 14.82
C TRP A 515 34.20 -12.03 14.91
N GLN A 516 35.48 -11.82 15.20
CA GLN A 516 36.48 -12.87 15.34
C GLN A 516 37.19 -12.81 16.67
N ALA A 517 37.46 -13.98 17.25
CA ALA A 517 38.21 -14.13 18.50
C ALA A 517 39.28 -15.23 18.37
N PRO A 518 40.40 -15.14 19.11
CA PRO A 518 41.36 -16.24 19.20
C PRO A 518 40.69 -17.52 19.75
N LEU A 519 41.04 -18.69 19.24
CA LEU A 519 40.49 -19.98 19.68
C LEU A 519 40.56 -20.14 21.21
N GLY A 520 41.72 -19.90 21.81
CA GLY A 520 41.92 -20.02 23.26
C GLY A 520 41.12 -19.00 24.10
N HIS A 521 40.63 -17.90 23.50
CA HIS A 521 39.68 -17.01 24.17
C HIS A 521 38.27 -17.61 24.15
N VAL A 522 37.83 -18.10 22.99
CA VAL A 522 36.52 -18.75 22.83
C VAL A 522 36.42 -19.96 23.75
N PHE A 523 37.44 -20.81 23.76
CA PHE A 523 37.48 -22.03 24.58
C PHE A 523 37.41 -21.71 26.08
N ARG A 524 38.21 -20.76 26.58
CA ARG A 524 38.14 -20.32 28.00
C ARG A 524 36.80 -19.69 28.36
N GLY A 525 36.10 -19.12 27.38
CA GLY A 525 34.76 -18.57 27.56
C GLY A 525 33.65 -19.61 27.52
N LEU A 526 33.90 -20.86 27.10
CA LEU A 526 32.87 -21.90 27.09
C LEU A 526 32.36 -22.16 28.50
N ARG A 527 31.04 -22.13 28.67
CA ARG A 527 30.41 -22.32 29.99
C ARG A 527 30.59 -23.73 30.54
N ASP A 528 30.51 -24.73 29.65
CA ASP A 528 30.73 -26.13 29.98
C ASP A 528 32.22 -26.48 29.87
N GLY A 529 33.13 -25.67 30.43
CA GLY A 529 34.58 -25.75 30.15
C GLY A 529 35.24 -27.12 30.34
N ASP A 530 34.81 -27.91 31.33
CA ASP A 530 35.32 -29.26 31.57
C ASP A 530 34.67 -30.33 30.67
N ASN A 531 33.53 -30.01 30.06
CA ASN A 531 32.73 -30.89 29.22
C ASN A 531 32.03 -30.10 28.09
N PRO A 532 32.79 -29.54 27.13
CA PRO A 532 32.24 -28.61 26.16
C PRO A 532 31.18 -29.29 25.29
N ALA A 533 30.05 -28.62 25.10
CA ALA A 533 28.92 -29.10 24.30
C ALA A 533 28.46 -28.05 23.30
N MET A 534 27.92 -28.50 22.16
CA MET A 534 27.48 -27.65 21.07
C MET A 534 26.31 -28.27 20.30
N VAL A 535 25.57 -27.42 19.58
CA VAL A 535 24.62 -27.85 18.56
C VAL A 535 25.27 -27.70 17.20
N VAL A 536 25.26 -28.76 16.41
CA VAL A 536 25.69 -28.75 15.02
C VAL A 536 24.45 -28.63 14.16
N LEU A 537 24.40 -27.59 13.34
CA LEU A 537 23.45 -27.47 12.25
C LEU A 537 24.21 -27.56 10.93
N GLN A 538 23.81 -28.46 10.06
CA GLN A 538 24.45 -28.61 8.75
C GLN A 538 23.41 -28.98 7.71
N LYS A 539 23.67 -28.64 6.44
CA LYS A 539 22.88 -29.24 5.37
C LYS A 539 23.08 -30.76 5.36
N SER A 540 21.99 -31.50 5.23
CA SER A 540 22.02 -32.97 5.02
C SER A 540 22.88 -33.31 3.80
N GLU A 541 23.46 -34.52 3.75
CA GLU A 541 24.42 -34.95 2.71
C GLU A 541 24.04 -34.50 1.29
N VAL A 542 25.08 -34.05 0.58
CA VAL A 542 25.07 -33.21 -0.62
C VAL A 542 23.86 -33.46 -1.54
N PRO A 543 22.96 -32.48 -1.68
CA PRO A 543 22.06 -32.50 -2.82
C PRO A 543 22.94 -32.47 -4.07
N PRO A 544 22.72 -33.39 -5.02
CA PRO A 544 23.62 -33.56 -6.15
C PRO A 544 23.87 -32.23 -6.89
N ASP A 545 25.09 -32.06 -7.43
CA ASP A 545 25.62 -30.76 -7.90
C ASP A 545 24.51 -29.89 -8.53
N PRO A 546 24.19 -28.71 -7.95
CA PRO A 546 23.14 -27.85 -8.47
C PRO A 546 23.47 -27.31 -9.88
N ALA A 547 24.71 -27.48 -10.35
CA ALA A 547 25.10 -27.21 -11.73
C ALA A 547 25.17 -28.44 -12.63
N ASP A 548 24.77 -29.63 -12.18
CA ASP A 548 24.64 -30.80 -13.05
C ASP A 548 23.37 -30.69 -13.88
N VAL A 549 23.51 -30.12 -15.07
CA VAL A 549 22.40 -29.92 -15.99
C VAL A 549 21.81 -31.25 -16.46
N ALA A 550 22.63 -32.29 -16.64
CA ALA A 550 22.17 -33.59 -17.12
C ALA A 550 21.23 -34.25 -16.11
N ARG A 551 21.57 -34.16 -14.82
CA ARG A 551 20.71 -34.61 -13.74
C ARG A 551 19.46 -33.75 -13.59
N LEU A 552 19.58 -32.42 -13.57
CA LEU A 552 18.43 -31.51 -13.46
C LEU A 552 17.40 -31.74 -14.57
N VAL A 553 17.88 -32.00 -15.78
CA VAL A 553 17.06 -32.31 -16.95
C VAL A 553 16.49 -33.74 -16.89
N GLY A 554 17.19 -34.69 -16.27
CA GLY A 554 16.77 -36.07 -16.13
C GLY A 554 15.76 -36.33 -15.00
N GLU A 555 15.88 -35.63 -13.86
CA GLU A 555 15.01 -35.80 -12.69
C GLU A 555 13.70 -35.02 -12.79
N ASN A 556 13.72 -33.90 -13.52
CA ASN A 556 12.55 -33.03 -13.65
C ASN A 556 11.87 -33.26 -15.00
N PRO A 557 10.63 -33.81 -15.02
CA PRO A 557 9.96 -34.17 -16.26
C PRO A 557 9.57 -32.93 -17.08
N LEU A 558 9.46 -31.75 -16.49
CA LEU A 558 9.33 -30.46 -17.18
C LEU A 558 10.12 -29.40 -16.42
N ILE A 559 11.18 -28.88 -17.05
CA ILE A 559 12.09 -27.90 -16.42
C ILE A 559 12.39 -26.73 -17.34
N LEU A 560 12.40 -25.52 -16.77
CA LEU A 560 12.73 -24.27 -17.42
C LEU A 560 13.91 -23.59 -16.74
N PHE A 561 15.03 -23.48 -17.46
CA PHE A 561 16.16 -22.65 -17.05
C PHE A 561 15.94 -21.22 -17.55
N HIS A 562 15.87 -20.26 -16.64
CA HIS A 562 15.41 -18.89 -16.92
C HIS A 562 16.42 -17.84 -16.42
N ALA A 563 16.45 -16.65 -17.01
CA ALA A 563 17.24 -15.52 -16.50
C ALA A 563 16.31 -14.37 -16.10
N ALA A 564 16.49 -13.82 -14.90
CA ALA A 564 15.63 -12.79 -14.32
C ALA A 564 15.58 -11.50 -15.16
N ASP A 565 16.67 -11.17 -15.84
CA ASP A 565 16.86 -10.02 -16.73
C ASP A 565 16.45 -10.29 -18.18
N ASP A 566 16.14 -11.54 -18.55
CA ASP A 566 15.68 -11.89 -19.90
C ASP A 566 14.14 -11.83 -20.01
N PRO A 567 13.57 -10.96 -20.85
CA PRO A 567 12.12 -10.83 -20.98
C PRO A 567 11.44 -12.10 -21.51
N TRP A 568 12.11 -12.90 -22.34
CA TRP A 568 11.55 -14.13 -22.90
C TRP A 568 11.39 -15.23 -21.84
N SER A 569 12.32 -15.31 -20.89
CA SER A 569 12.27 -16.19 -19.71
C SER A 569 10.97 -16.01 -18.92
N GLN A 570 10.65 -14.76 -18.58
CA GLN A 570 9.42 -14.43 -17.85
C GLN A 570 8.17 -14.71 -18.67
N MET A 571 8.25 -14.48 -19.98
CA MET A 571 7.14 -14.74 -20.88
C MET A 571 6.88 -16.24 -21.08
N LEU A 572 7.90 -17.08 -21.13
CA LEU A 572 7.74 -18.53 -21.29
C LEU A 572 7.14 -19.18 -20.04
N ARG A 573 7.55 -18.76 -18.82
CA ARG A 573 6.90 -19.16 -17.55
C ARG A 573 5.39 -18.92 -17.58
N THR A 574 5.06 -17.71 -18.03
CA THR A 574 3.71 -17.23 -18.24
C THR A 574 2.91 -18.12 -19.21
N LEU A 575 3.51 -18.47 -20.35
CA LEU A 575 2.86 -19.31 -21.37
C LEU A 575 2.62 -20.73 -20.86
N LEU A 576 3.60 -21.33 -20.19
CA LEU A 576 3.50 -22.66 -19.60
C LEU A 576 2.41 -22.71 -18.50
N SER A 577 2.34 -21.66 -17.67
CA SER A 577 1.26 -21.52 -16.67
C SER A 577 -0.12 -21.40 -17.33
N ASN A 578 -0.25 -20.61 -18.40
CA ASN A 578 -1.50 -20.43 -19.14
C ASN A 578 -2.05 -21.75 -19.71
N ILE A 579 -1.16 -22.63 -20.17
CA ILE A 579 -1.54 -23.95 -20.70
C ILE A 579 -1.71 -25.00 -19.59
N GLY A 580 -1.74 -24.59 -18.32
CA GLY A 580 -2.00 -25.47 -17.18
C GLY A 580 -0.82 -26.38 -16.82
N ALA A 581 0.41 -26.07 -17.23
CA ALA A 581 1.61 -26.82 -16.87
C ALA A 581 2.03 -26.52 -15.41
N THR A 582 1.29 -27.06 -14.44
CA THR A 582 1.52 -26.79 -13.00
C THR A 582 2.68 -27.56 -12.38
N ALA A 583 3.24 -28.54 -13.11
CA ALA A 583 4.40 -29.33 -12.68
C ALA A 583 5.74 -28.76 -13.18
N LEU A 584 5.76 -27.48 -13.56
CA LEU A 584 6.96 -26.80 -14.06
C LEU A 584 7.97 -26.58 -12.94
N VAL A 585 9.19 -27.08 -13.13
CA VAL A 585 10.35 -26.77 -12.27
C VAL A 585 11.15 -25.66 -12.92
N GLU A 586 11.52 -24.65 -12.14
CA GLU A 586 12.21 -23.47 -12.66
C GLU A 586 13.60 -23.34 -12.04
N GLN A 587 14.62 -23.12 -12.86
CA GLN A 587 16.01 -22.97 -12.43
C GLN A 587 16.53 -21.60 -12.87
N ASP A 588 16.88 -20.74 -11.90
CA ASP A 588 17.47 -19.44 -12.21
C ASP A 588 18.91 -19.60 -12.67
N VAL A 589 19.22 -18.98 -13.80
CA VAL A 589 20.55 -18.88 -14.40
C VAL A 589 20.91 -17.41 -14.63
N SER A 590 20.43 -16.49 -13.79
CA SER A 590 20.78 -15.06 -13.80
C SER A 590 22.08 -14.76 -13.03
N GLY A 591 22.69 -13.60 -13.31
CA GLY A 591 23.83 -13.08 -12.57
C GLY A 591 25.21 -13.69 -12.89
N PRO A 592 26.29 -13.09 -12.35
CA PRO A 592 27.68 -13.46 -12.67
C PRO A 592 28.25 -14.60 -11.80
N GLY A 593 27.45 -15.22 -10.93
CA GLY A 593 27.92 -16.27 -10.02
C GLY A 593 28.53 -17.49 -10.74
N SER A 594 29.53 -18.11 -10.12
CA SER A 594 30.28 -19.25 -10.67
C SER A 594 29.38 -20.43 -11.06
N THR A 595 28.34 -20.72 -10.27
CA THR A 595 27.33 -21.76 -10.52
C THR A 595 26.46 -21.45 -11.73
N ALA A 596 25.85 -20.26 -11.80
CA ALA A 596 24.99 -19.86 -12.93
C ALA A 596 25.79 -19.81 -14.24
N ALA A 597 27.04 -19.33 -14.21
CA ALA A 597 27.94 -19.33 -15.37
C ALA A 597 28.34 -20.75 -15.81
N ARG A 598 28.41 -21.72 -14.89
CA ARG A 598 28.68 -23.13 -15.18
C ARG A 598 27.45 -23.81 -15.80
N ILE A 599 26.26 -23.58 -15.26
CA ILE A 599 24.99 -24.06 -15.82
C ILE A 599 24.77 -23.54 -17.24
N ARG A 600 24.94 -22.22 -17.47
CA ARG A 600 24.81 -21.63 -18.81
C ARG A 600 25.76 -22.27 -19.82
N ARG A 601 27.03 -22.49 -19.45
CA ARG A 601 28.00 -23.16 -20.34
C ARG A 601 27.57 -24.59 -20.70
N GLN A 602 27.06 -25.36 -19.74
CA GLN A 602 26.56 -26.71 -20.00
C GLN A 602 25.30 -26.71 -20.86
N LEU A 603 24.34 -25.80 -20.61
CA LEU A 603 23.13 -25.66 -21.40
C LEU A 603 23.42 -25.23 -22.85
N VAL A 604 24.35 -24.30 -23.06
CA VAL A 604 24.81 -23.92 -24.41
C VAL A 604 25.42 -25.12 -25.14
N ALA A 605 26.22 -25.92 -24.43
CA ALA A 605 26.80 -27.14 -25.00
C ALA A 605 25.75 -28.23 -25.31
N LEU A 606 24.70 -28.35 -24.49
CA LEU A 606 23.63 -29.35 -24.63
C LEU A 606 22.60 -28.98 -25.71
N THR A 607 22.28 -27.70 -25.86
CA THR A 607 21.17 -27.22 -26.71
C THR A 607 21.62 -26.51 -27.98
N GLY A 608 22.87 -26.04 -28.03
CA GLY A 608 23.37 -25.16 -29.09
C GLY A 608 22.76 -23.74 -29.07
N ASN A 609 21.88 -23.43 -28.11
CA ASN A 609 21.29 -22.11 -27.96
C ASN A 609 22.22 -21.23 -27.09
N PRO A 610 22.69 -20.06 -27.57
CA PRO A 610 23.63 -19.23 -26.82
C PRO A 610 23.01 -18.45 -25.66
N SER A 611 21.68 -18.42 -25.52
CA SER A 611 21.01 -17.58 -24.52
C SER A 611 19.73 -18.22 -23.95
N PRO A 612 19.46 -18.04 -22.64
CA PRO A 612 18.22 -18.50 -22.02
C PRO A 612 16.98 -17.81 -22.61
N PRO A 613 15.77 -18.34 -22.31
CA PRO A 613 15.44 -19.57 -21.60
C PRO A 613 15.73 -20.87 -22.34
N TYR A 614 15.91 -21.95 -21.56
CA TYR A 614 16.03 -23.33 -22.05
C TYR A 614 14.92 -24.20 -21.45
N LEU A 615 14.04 -24.75 -22.29
CA LEU A 615 12.92 -25.59 -21.86
C LEU A 615 13.16 -27.05 -22.21
N PHE A 616 13.02 -27.94 -21.23
CA PHE A 616 13.13 -29.38 -21.42
C PHE A 616 11.86 -30.10 -20.96
N LEU A 617 11.46 -31.14 -21.70
CA LEU A 617 10.38 -32.05 -21.35
C LEU A 617 10.92 -33.49 -21.45
N LYS A 618 10.86 -34.25 -20.36
CA LYS A 618 11.40 -35.61 -20.24
C LYS A 618 12.82 -35.77 -20.79
N GLY A 619 13.68 -34.79 -20.49
CA GLY A 619 15.07 -34.81 -20.94
C GLY A 619 15.32 -34.20 -22.33
N GLU A 620 14.28 -33.92 -23.12
CA GLU A 620 14.40 -33.41 -24.48
C GLU A 620 14.22 -31.89 -24.55
N TYR A 621 15.15 -31.22 -25.20
CA TYR A 621 15.09 -29.77 -25.44
C TYR A 621 13.96 -29.44 -26.42
N GLN A 622 13.11 -28.47 -26.06
CA GLN A 622 11.88 -28.13 -26.80
C GLN A 622 12.07 -27.10 -27.93
N GLY A 623 13.31 -26.70 -28.22
CA GLY A 623 13.64 -25.77 -29.31
C GLY A 623 13.82 -24.31 -28.87
N GLN A 624 14.09 -23.45 -29.85
CA GLN A 624 14.27 -22.01 -29.65
C GLN A 624 12.92 -21.29 -29.49
N ARG A 625 12.98 -19.97 -29.24
CA ARG A 625 11.78 -19.14 -28.99
C ARG A 625 10.66 -19.38 -30.02
N PRO A 626 10.92 -19.38 -31.35
CA PRO A 626 9.88 -19.61 -32.36
C PRO A 626 9.28 -21.02 -32.28
N ASP A 627 10.13 -22.05 -32.13
CA ASP A 627 9.71 -23.45 -32.11
C ASP A 627 8.75 -23.74 -30.95
N VAL A 628 9.02 -23.16 -29.79
CA VAL A 628 8.18 -23.32 -28.59
C VAL A 628 6.84 -22.60 -28.75
N VAL A 629 6.83 -21.40 -29.35
CA VAL A 629 5.59 -20.65 -29.63
C VAL A 629 4.72 -21.39 -30.63
N ASP A 630 5.30 -21.83 -31.73
CA ASP A 630 4.58 -22.54 -32.78
C ASP A 630 3.99 -23.85 -32.25
N ALA A 631 4.73 -24.59 -31.42
CA ALA A 631 4.24 -25.81 -30.77
C ALA A 631 3.10 -25.55 -29.76
N ILE A 632 3.10 -24.41 -29.06
CA ILE A 632 2.02 -24.02 -28.14
C ILE A 632 0.77 -23.61 -28.93
N LEU A 633 0.94 -22.84 -30.01
CA LEU A 633 -0.14 -22.38 -30.88
C LEU A 633 -0.80 -23.55 -31.62
N ALA A 634 0.00 -24.53 -32.06
CA ALA A 634 -0.49 -25.75 -32.69
C ALA A 634 -1.08 -26.77 -31.69
N GLY A 635 -0.95 -26.53 -30.37
CA GLY A 635 -1.40 -27.47 -29.34
C GLY A 635 -0.50 -28.67 -29.11
N GLU A 636 0.60 -28.78 -29.86
CA GLU A 636 1.52 -29.90 -29.85
C GLU A 636 2.28 -29.98 -28.52
N LEU A 637 2.70 -28.85 -27.94
CA LEU A 637 3.40 -28.85 -26.67
C LEU A 637 2.49 -29.34 -25.52
N GLN A 638 1.23 -28.90 -25.50
CA GLN A 638 0.21 -29.36 -24.55
C GLN A 638 -0.01 -30.86 -24.69
N ALA A 639 -0.08 -31.38 -25.92
CA ALA A 639 -0.19 -32.81 -26.18
C ALA A 639 1.03 -33.58 -25.64
N ARG A 640 2.25 -33.12 -25.94
CA ARG A 640 3.49 -33.72 -25.42
C ARG A 640 3.56 -33.71 -23.89
N ILE A 641 3.14 -32.63 -23.24
CA ILE A 641 3.10 -32.53 -21.76
C ILE A 641 2.09 -33.53 -21.17
N ARG A 642 0.90 -33.66 -21.77
CA ARG A 642 -0.10 -34.66 -21.33
C ARG A 642 0.37 -36.09 -21.57
N ASP A 643 0.98 -36.38 -22.71
CA ASP A 643 1.57 -37.70 -23.02
C ASP A 643 2.72 -38.03 -22.06
N ALA A 644 3.38 -37.00 -21.53
CA ALA A 644 4.37 -37.14 -20.47
C ALA A 644 3.76 -37.50 -19.09
N GLY A 645 2.43 -37.46 -18.94
CA GLY A 645 1.72 -37.71 -17.68
C GLY A 645 1.63 -36.47 -16.78
N LEU A 646 1.91 -35.28 -17.31
CA LEU A 646 1.89 -34.02 -16.57
C LEU A 646 0.59 -33.24 -16.83
N PRO A 647 0.14 -32.43 -15.86
CA PRO A 647 -1.05 -31.59 -16.05
C PRO A 647 -0.79 -30.56 -17.16
N ALA A 648 -1.66 -30.53 -18.15
CA ALA A 648 -1.75 -29.46 -19.16
C ALA A 648 -3.18 -29.43 -19.72
N LEU A 649 -3.68 -28.23 -19.96
CA LEU A 649 -5.00 -27.99 -20.52
C LEU A 649 -5.02 -28.30 -22.03
N PRO A 650 -6.08 -28.93 -22.54
CA PRO A 650 -6.37 -28.97 -23.98
C PRO A 650 -6.47 -27.56 -24.58
N VAL A 651 -6.12 -27.40 -25.86
CA VAL A 651 -6.14 -26.09 -26.56
C VAL A 651 -7.51 -25.41 -26.44
N GLN A 652 -8.59 -26.18 -26.60
CA GLN A 652 -9.97 -25.71 -26.45
C GLN A 652 -10.33 -25.19 -25.05
N ASP A 653 -9.55 -25.59 -24.03
CA ASP A 653 -9.70 -25.18 -22.63
C ASP A 653 -8.71 -24.06 -22.27
N THR A 654 -7.94 -23.56 -23.24
CA THR A 654 -7.00 -22.43 -23.13
C THR A 654 -7.38 -21.27 -24.08
N PRO A 655 -8.50 -20.56 -23.84
CA PRO A 655 -9.07 -19.60 -24.80
C PRO A 655 -8.17 -18.38 -25.09
N SER A 656 -7.13 -18.17 -24.28
CA SER A 656 -6.12 -17.12 -24.52
C SER A 656 -5.26 -17.43 -25.75
N LEU A 657 -5.05 -18.70 -26.10
CA LEU A 657 -4.19 -19.10 -27.23
C LEU A 657 -4.84 -18.86 -28.60
N ASP A 658 -6.18 -18.80 -28.68
CA ASP A 658 -6.94 -18.70 -29.93
C ASP A 658 -6.80 -17.33 -30.63
N HIS A 659 -6.30 -16.32 -29.90
CA HIS A 659 -6.23 -14.93 -30.38
C HIS A 659 -4.89 -14.24 -30.07
N ASN A 660 -4.27 -14.50 -28.92
CA ASN A 660 -2.95 -13.98 -28.57
C ASN A 660 -2.32 -14.81 -27.43
N PRO A 661 -1.28 -15.61 -27.69
CA PRO A 661 -0.63 -16.41 -26.64
C PRO A 661 -0.08 -15.55 -25.50
N PHE A 662 0.18 -14.25 -25.75
CA PHE A 662 0.65 -13.26 -24.78
C PHE A 662 -0.48 -12.56 -23.99
N GLY A 663 -1.73 -12.97 -24.18
CA GLY A 663 -2.90 -12.45 -23.47
C GLY A 663 -2.95 -12.80 -21.98
N TYR A 664 -3.83 -12.13 -21.24
CA TYR A 664 -3.99 -12.29 -19.79
C TYR A 664 -4.45 -13.73 -19.43
N PRO A 665 -3.86 -14.40 -18.42
CA PRO A 665 -4.18 -15.80 -18.07
C PRO A 665 -5.60 -16.00 -17.55
N LYS A 666 -6.10 -14.98 -16.85
CA LYS A 666 -7.29 -15.08 -15.99
C LYS A 666 -8.55 -14.60 -16.71
N GLY A 667 -8.99 -15.39 -17.70
CA GLY A 667 -10.31 -15.30 -18.34
C GLY A 667 -10.52 -14.03 -19.19
N GLY A 668 -10.72 -14.24 -20.49
CA GLY A 668 -10.88 -13.18 -21.50
C GLY A 668 -11.68 -11.96 -21.03
N LEU A 669 -11.07 -10.78 -21.18
CA LEU A 669 -11.66 -9.48 -20.84
C LEU A 669 -12.71 -9.00 -21.85
N THR A 670 -13.21 -9.88 -22.72
CA THR A 670 -13.87 -9.43 -23.97
C THR A 670 -15.18 -10.10 -24.32
N ALA A 671 -15.76 -11.01 -23.53
CA ALA A 671 -17.14 -11.44 -23.81
C ALA A 671 -17.91 -11.90 -22.55
N PRO A 672 -19.12 -11.37 -22.31
CA PRO A 672 -20.09 -12.03 -21.45
C PRO A 672 -20.35 -13.42 -22.03
N ARG A 673 -20.21 -14.46 -21.19
CA ARG A 673 -20.87 -15.72 -21.51
C ARG A 673 -22.37 -15.44 -21.31
N ASP A 674 -23.17 -15.91 -22.27
CA ASP A 674 -24.57 -16.29 -22.08
C ASP A 674 -25.63 -15.27 -21.57
N GLY A 675 -25.38 -13.95 -21.59
CA GLY A 675 -26.41 -12.94 -21.28
C GLY A 675 -26.73 -12.80 -19.78
N LYS A 676 -25.83 -13.28 -18.91
CA LYS A 676 -25.92 -13.22 -17.45
C LYS A 676 -25.15 -12.02 -16.88
N ARG A 677 -25.60 -11.50 -15.73
CA ARG A 677 -24.94 -10.40 -15.00
C ARG A 677 -23.62 -10.83 -14.37
N ASN A 678 -22.63 -9.94 -14.40
CA ASN A 678 -21.30 -10.15 -13.83
C ASN A 678 -21.21 -9.54 -12.43
N VAL A 679 -20.87 -10.36 -11.44
CA VAL A 679 -20.74 -9.97 -10.03
C VAL A 679 -19.29 -10.13 -9.59
N LEU A 680 -18.68 -9.03 -9.16
CA LEU A 680 -17.40 -9.05 -8.46
C LEU A 680 -17.66 -9.17 -6.95
N LEU A 681 -17.33 -10.31 -6.38
CA LEU A 681 -17.41 -10.55 -4.95
C LEU A 681 -16.05 -10.28 -4.30
N CYS A 682 -16.01 -9.32 -3.38
CA CYS A 682 -14.85 -8.99 -2.57
C CYS A 682 -15.07 -9.45 -1.12
N ALA A 683 -14.02 -9.96 -0.47
CA ALA A 683 -14.12 -10.44 0.92
C ALA A 683 -13.02 -9.86 1.81
N CYS A 684 -13.41 -9.28 2.96
CA CYS A 684 -12.49 -8.71 3.95
C CYS A 684 -12.27 -9.64 5.15
N GLY A 685 -11.17 -9.45 5.89
CA GLY A 685 -10.83 -10.26 7.07
C GLY A 685 -11.76 -10.04 8.27
N SER A 686 -12.89 -10.75 8.31
CA SER A 686 -13.82 -10.83 9.43
C SER A 686 -14.23 -12.29 9.67
N SER A 687 -14.68 -12.64 10.87
CA SER A 687 -15.11 -14.02 11.17
C SER A 687 -16.25 -14.50 10.27
N ALA A 688 -17.05 -13.58 9.71
CA ALA A 688 -18.12 -13.88 8.76
C ALA A 688 -17.61 -14.29 7.36
N ALA A 689 -16.30 -14.25 7.11
CA ALA A 689 -15.72 -14.72 5.86
C ALA A 689 -15.85 -16.24 5.68
N ASP A 690 -16.16 -16.99 6.74
CA ASP A 690 -16.55 -18.41 6.68
C ASP A 690 -17.78 -18.66 5.79
N LYS A 691 -18.63 -17.64 5.57
CA LYS A 691 -19.81 -17.68 4.69
C LYS A 691 -19.53 -17.35 3.23
N VAL A 692 -18.30 -16.98 2.86
CA VAL A 692 -17.94 -16.66 1.46
C VAL A 692 -18.21 -17.85 0.52
N PRO A 693 -17.83 -19.11 0.86
CA PRO A 693 -18.14 -20.25 -0.01
C PRO A 693 -19.64 -20.46 -0.24
N GLU A 694 -20.48 -20.26 0.79
CA GLU A 694 -21.94 -20.34 0.67
C GLU A 694 -22.50 -19.23 -0.23
N LEU A 695 -21.99 -18.01 -0.09
CA LEU A 695 -22.40 -16.88 -0.91
C LEU A 695 -22.03 -17.07 -2.39
N VAL A 696 -20.83 -17.61 -2.69
CA VAL A 696 -20.43 -17.93 -4.07
C VAL A 696 -21.39 -18.95 -4.69
N GLU A 697 -21.72 -20.02 -3.97
CA GLU A 697 -22.67 -21.03 -4.44
C GLU A 697 -24.03 -20.42 -4.77
N LYS A 698 -24.57 -19.57 -3.89
CA LYS A 698 -25.88 -18.93 -4.09
C LYS A 698 -25.88 -17.98 -5.28
N LEU A 699 -24.83 -17.18 -5.44
CA LEU A 699 -24.71 -16.26 -6.59
C LEU A 699 -24.62 -17.02 -7.92
N VAL A 700 -23.87 -18.12 -7.98
CA VAL A 700 -23.76 -18.96 -9.17
C VAL A 700 -25.08 -19.71 -9.43
N ALA A 701 -25.74 -20.21 -8.39
CA ALA A 701 -27.05 -20.87 -8.51
C ALA A 701 -28.16 -19.93 -8.97
N ALA A 702 -28.09 -18.64 -8.60
CA ALA A 702 -28.95 -17.57 -9.11
C ALA A 702 -28.65 -17.22 -10.58
N GLY A 703 -27.64 -17.84 -11.19
CA GLY A 703 -27.30 -17.67 -12.60
C GLY A 703 -26.38 -16.50 -12.88
N HIS A 704 -25.65 -15.96 -11.90
CA HIS A 704 -24.67 -14.89 -12.12
C HIS A 704 -23.28 -15.43 -12.44
N ASN A 705 -22.51 -14.65 -13.21
CA ASN A 705 -21.09 -14.88 -13.38
C ASN A 705 -20.35 -14.26 -12.20
N VAL A 706 -19.56 -15.05 -11.45
CA VAL A 706 -18.90 -14.57 -10.22
C VAL A 706 -17.39 -14.58 -10.37
N LYS A 707 -16.75 -13.44 -10.08
CA LYS A 707 -15.30 -13.35 -9.81
C LYS A 707 -15.10 -13.01 -8.34
N LEU A 708 -14.12 -13.66 -7.70
CA LEU A 708 -13.85 -13.50 -6.26
C LEU A 708 -12.50 -12.81 -6.04
N ALA A 709 -12.48 -11.74 -5.25
CA ALA A 709 -11.28 -11.04 -4.79
C ALA A 709 -11.22 -10.98 -3.25
N PRO A 710 -10.61 -11.96 -2.56
CA PRO A 710 -10.47 -11.91 -1.12
C PRO A 710 -9.20 -11.16 -0.70
N SER A 711 -9.29 -10.40 0.39
CA SER A 711 -8.10 -9.92 1.10
C SER A 711 -7.32 -11.13 1.67
N PRO A 712 -6.00 -11.03 1.86
CA PRO A 712 -5.20 -12.09 2.48
C PRO A 712 -5.79 -12.55 3.82
N ARG A 713 -6.33 -11.61 4.61
CA ARG A 713 -6.98 -11.90 5.89
C ARG A 713 -8.31 -12.63 5.76
N ALA A 714 -9.08 -12.39 4.70
CA ALA A 714 -10.32 -13.11 4.45
C ALA A 714 -10.06 -14.56 4.05
N GLU A 715 -9.06 -14.77 3.18
CA GLU A 715 -8.71 -16.09 2.67
C GLU A 715 -8.36 -17.07 3.80
N HIS A 716 -7.70 -16.62 4.87
CA HIS A 716 -7.42 -17.44 6.05
C HIS A 716 -8.66 -18.11 6.69
N PHE A 717 -9.87 -17.54 6.56
CA PHE A 717 -11.08 -18.11 7.15
C PHE A 717 -11.66 -19.30 6.36
N PHE A 718 -11.32 -19.43 5.09
CA PHE A 718 -11.87 -20.48 4.22
C PHE A 718 -10.80 -21.23 3.42
N LYS A 719 -9.50 -20.95 3.62
CA LYS A 719 -8.38 -21.56 2.91
C LYS A 719 -8.43 -23.10 2.96
N ASP A 720 -8.65 -23.67 4.15
CA ASP A 720 -8.51 -25.11 4.38
C ASP A 720 -9.76 -25.93 4.05
N PHE A 721 -10.97 -25.36 4.18
CA PHE A 721 -12.23 -26.10 4.04
C PHE A 721 -13.24 -25.47 3.05
N GLY A 722 -12.96 -24.27 2.53
CA GLY A 722 -13.88 -23.51 1.68
C GLY A 722 -13.37 -23.26 0.26
N THR A 723 -12.05 -23.32 0.02
CA THR A 723 -11.45 -23.06 -1.31
C THR A 723 -11.93 -24.06 -2.36
N ASP A 724 -11.92 -25.36 -2.06
CA ASP A 724 -12.42 -26.39 -2.98
C ASP A 724 -13.91 -26.20 -3.29
N ARG A 725 -14.69 -25.77 -2.31
CA ARG A 725 -16.12 -25.49 -2.46
C ARG A 725 -16.35 -24.30 -3.39
N ILE A 726 -15.51 -23.27 -3.30
CA ILE A 726 -15.53 -22.13 -4.24
C ILE A 726 -15.16 -22.59 -5.65
N LEU A 727 -14.08 -23.35 -5.81
CA LEU A 727 -13.53 -23.77 -7.11
C LEU A 727 -14.41 -24.78 -7.86
N ARG A 728 -15.37 -25.42 -7.20
CA ARG A 728 -16.43 -26.21 -7.85
C ARG A 728 -17.47 -25.34 -8.57
N ASN A 729 -17.62 -24.08 -8.17
CA ASN A 729 -18.66 -23.17 -8.65
C ASN A 729 -18.10 -22.09 -9.59
N ILE A 730 -16.84 -21.69 -9.42
CA ILE A 730 -16.15 -20.71 -10.28
C ILE A 730 -14.82 -21.27 -10.80
N ARG A 731 -14.31 -20.72 -11.91
CA ARG A 731 -13.02 -21.17 -12.46
C ARG A 731 -11.87 -20.69 -11.58
N HIS A 732 -10.76 -21.43 -11.61
CA HIS A 732 -9.48 -20.95 -11.02
C HIS A 732 -9.07 -19.57 -11.55
N SER A 733 -9.38 -19.27 -12.82
CA SER A 733 -9.13 -17.98 -13.45
C SER A 733 -9.96 -16.83 -12.89
N ASP A 734 -11.05 -17.10 -12.17
CA ASP A 734 -11.98 -16.09 -11.66
C ASP A 734 -11.69 -15.72 -10.20
N PHE A 735 -10.60 -16.26 -9.62
CA PHE A 735 -10.13 -16.00 -8.26
C PHE A 735 -8.90 -15.08 -8.28
N TYR A 736 -9.01 -13.85 -7.76
CA TYR A 736 -8.00 -12.79 -7.83
C TYR A 736 -7.47 -12.40 -6.44
N ARG A 737 -6.16 -12.21 -6.32
CA ARG A 737 -5.46 -11.80 -5.10
C ARG A 737 -4.70 -10.50 -5.30
N ASP A 738 -4.28 -9.85 -4.22
CA ASP A 738 -3.44 -8.64 -4.29
C ASP A 738 -2.15 -8.87 -5.10
N SER A 739 -1.54 -10.07 -5.02
CA SER A 739 -0.37 -10.42 -5.84
C SER A 739 -0.66 -10.49 -7.35
N ASP A 740 -1.91 -10.72 -7.75
CA ASP A 740 -2.31 -10.73 -9.17
C ASP A 740 -2.41 -9.31 -9.74
N GLU A 741 -2.48 -8.27 -8.91
CA GLU A 741 -2.49 -6.87 -9.35
C GLU A 741 -1.16 -6.44 -9.97
N TRP A 742 -0.06 -7.01 -9.47
CA TRP A 742 1.32 -6.62 -9.79
C TRP A 742 2.01 -7.57 -10.79
N ASN A 743 1.28 -8.52 -11.35
CA ASN A 743 1.73 -9.38 -12.44
C ASN A 743 1.75 -8.60 -13.78
N PHE A 744 2.59 -7.56 -13.87
CA PHE A 744 2.75 -6.76 -15.09
C PHE A 744 3.35 -7.60 -16.22
N ARG A 745 2.74 -7.51 -17.41
CA ARG A 745 3.34 -8.02 -18.65
C ARG A 745 3.56 -6.87 -19.62
N TYR A 746 4.74 -6.86 -20.23
CA TYR A 746 5.08 -6.01 -21.35
C TYR A 746 4.47 -6.60 -22.63
N THR A 747 3.80 -5.77 -23.41
CA THR A 747 3.63 -6.06 -24.85
C THR A 747 4.93 -5.75 -25.59
N GLU A 748 5.02 -6.16 -26.85
CA GLU A 748 6.12 -5.91 -27.80
C GLU A 748 6.55 -4.42 -27.90
N PHE A 749 5.77 -3.48 -27.32
CA PHE A 749 6.01 -2.02 -27.31
C PHE A 749 6.18 -1.40 -25.91
N GLY A 750 6.44 -2.18 -24.85
CA GLY A 750 6.81 -1.60 -23.54
C GLY A 750 5.68 -0.93 -22.74
N MET A 751 4.41 -1.11 -23.13
CA MET A 751 3.26 -0.65 -22.33
C MET A 751 2.67 -1.80 -21.50
N PRO A 752 2.36 -1.61 -20.20
CA PRO A 752 1.74 -2.65 -19.38
C PRO A 752 0.33 -2.97 -19.88
N VAL A 753 0.05 -4.27 -20.06
CA VAL A 753 -1.31 -4.75 -20.29
C VAL A 753 -2.16 -4.40 -19.05
N ARG A 754 -3.30 -3.73 -19.28
CA ARG A 754 -4.30 -3.23 -18.31
C ARG A 754 -4.20 -3.80 -16.87
N ALA A 755 -4.09 -2.92 -15.88
CA ALA A 755 -4.08 -3.29 -14.46
C ALA A 755 -5.33 -4.10 -14.05
N SER A 756 -5.14 -5.12 -13.21
CA SER A 756 -6.18 -6.09 -12.84
C SER A 756 -7.43 -5.44 -12.23
N HIS A 757 -7.27 -4.38 -11.43
CA HIS A 757 -8.42 -3.65 -10.87
C HIS A 757 -9.25 -2.96 -11.95
N LEU A 758 -8.64 -2.36 -12.99
CA LEU A 758 -9.37 -1.74 -14.10
C LEU A 758 -10.12 -2.79 -14.91
N ALA A 759 -9.45 -3.91 -15.18
CA ALA A 759 -10.03 -5.05 -15.87
C ALA A 759 -11.25 -5.64 -15.11
N LEU A 760 -11.18 -5.74 -13.79
CA LEU A 760 -12.30 -6.16 -12.94
C LEU A 760 -13.43 -5.13 -12.92
N CYS A 761 -13.10 -3.84 -12.85
CA CYS A 761 -14.08 -2.74 -12.93
C CYS A 761 -14.83 -2.75 -14.27
N ASP A 762 -14.13 -2.97 -15.39
CA ASP A 762 -14.76 -3.05 -16.71
C ASP A 762 -15.70 -4.25 -16.81
N TRP A 763 -15.26 -5.41 -16.32
CA TRP A 763 -15.98 -6.67 -16.41
C TRP A 763 -17.25 -6.74 -15.55
N ALA A 764 -17.21 -6.22 -14.32
CA ALA A 764 -18.28 -6.38 -13.36
C ALA A 764 -19.46 -5.43 -13.64
N ASP A 765 -20.69 -5.91 -13.52
CA ASP A 765 -21.91 -5.10 -13.51
C ASP A 765 -22.22 -4.60 -12.09
N CYS A 766 -21.89 -5.40 -11.07
CA CYS A 766 -22.04 -5.08 -9.66
C CYS A 766 -20.82 -5.52 -8.86
N VAL A 767 -20.47 -4.78 -7.81
CA VAL A 767 -19.49 -5.20 -6.81
C VAL A 767 -20.15 -5.40 -5.44
N ILE A 768 -19.89 -6.55 -4.83
CA ILE A 768 -20.36 -6.91 -3.49
C ILE A 768 -19.14 -7.04 -2.58
N VAL A 769 -19.14 -6.43 -1.40
CA VAL A 769 -18.12 -6.65 -0.37
C VAL A 769 -18.75 -7.32 0.84
N ALA A 770 -18.57 -8.63 0.96
CA ALA A 770 -19.23 -9.46 1.96
C ALA A 770 -18.28 -10.56 2.49
N PRO A 771 -17.75 -10.43 3.72
CA PRO A 771 -17.91 -9.29 4.63
C PRO A 771 -17.08 -8.07 4.23
N VAL A 772 -17.54 -6.87 4.63
CA VAL A 772 -16.70 -5.65 4.70
C VAL A 772 -16.37 -5.28 6.15
N THR A 773 -15.11 -4.94 6.41
CA THR A 773 -14.66 -4.50 7.75
C THR A 773 -14.71 -2.98 7.89
N CYS A 774 -14.73 -2.47 9.12
CA CYS A 774 -14.63 -1.02 9.38
C CYS A 774 -13.38 -0.39 8.75
N ASN A 775 -12.26 -1.12 8.70
CA ASN A 775 -11.01 -0.66 8.08
C ASN A 775 -11.16 -0.47 6.57
N THR A 776 -11.70 -1.46 5.86
CA THR A 776 -11.90 -1.34 4.41
C THR A 776 -12.96 -0.28 4.09
N MET A 777 -14.04 -0.17 4.87
CA MET A 777 -15.00 0.94 4.72
C MET A 777 -14.33 2.31 4.90
N ALA A 778 -13.45 2.47 5.89
CA ALA A 778 -12.72 3.71 6.09
C ALA A 778 -11.80 4.04 4.90
N LYS A 779 -11.10 3.05 4.35
CA LYS A 779 -10.23 3.23 3.18
C LYS A 779 -11.02 3.62 1.94
N ILE A 780 -12.10 2.90 1.64
CA ILE A 780 -12.99 3.19 0.50
C ILE A 780 -13.58 4.60 0.64
N ALA A 781 -14.11 4.94 1.83
CA ALA A 781 -14.71 6.25 2.07
C ALA A 781 -13.73 7.40 1.85
N ASN A 782 -12.43 7.18 2.05
CA ASN A 782 -11.38 8.19 1.93
C ASN A 782 -10.52 8.06 0.66
N GLY A 783 -10.88 7.18 -0.29
CA GLY A 783 -10.18 7.05 -1.57
C GLY A 783 -8.77 6.45 -1.46
N ILE A 784 -8.51 5.61 -0.47
CA ILE A 784 -7.22 4.93 -0.29
C ILE A 784 -7.23 3.62 -1.08
N GLY A 785 -6.42 3.50 -2.14
CA GLY A 785 -6.26 2.30 -2.97
C GLY A 785 -4.91 1.62 -2.74
N ASP A 786 -4.78 0.87 -1.66
CA ASP A 786 -3.53 0.19 -1.25
C ASP A 786 -3.62 -1.35 -1.27
N SER A 787 -4.70 -1.90 -1.83
CA SER A 787 -4.91 -3.33 -2.07
C SER A 787 -5.83 -3.51 -3.30
N LEU A 788 -5.91 -4.70 -3.89
CA LEU A 788 -6.74 -4.94 -5.09
C LEU A 788 -8.19 -4.51 -4.87
N ILE A 789 -8.78 -4.91 -3.73
CA ILE A 789 -10.15 -4.54 -3.35
C ILE A 789 -10.32 -3.01 -3.30
N THR A 790 -9.40 -2.29 -2.65
CA THR A 790 -9.55 -0.83 -2.49
C THR A 790 -9.20 -0.07 -3.76
N SER A 791 -8.26 -0.56 -4.58
CA SER A 791 -7.97 -0.06 -5.94
C SER A 791 -9.18 -0.17 -6.86
N VAL A 792 -9.95 -1.26 -6.79
CA VAL A 792 -11.23 -1.40 -7.51
C VAL A 792 -12.17 -0.24 -7.17
N PHE A 793 -12.31 0.10 -5.89
CA PHE A 793 -13.20 1.19 -5.47
C PHE A 793 -12.72 2.58 -5.87
N VAL A 794 -11.40 2.82 -5.94
CA VAL A 794 -10.86 4.07 -6.49
C VAL A 794 -11.22 4.23 -7.97
N ALA A 795 -11.25 3.11 -8.71
CA ALA A 795 -11.60 3.09 -10.14
C ALA A 795 -13.10 2.85 -10.42
N TRP A 796 -13.92 2.62 -9.40
CA TRP A 796 -15.31 2.19 -9.58
C TRP A 796 -16.23 3.35 -9.98
N GLN A 797 -17.11 3.10 -10.96
CA GLN A 797 -18.10 4.07 -11.42
C GLN A 797 -19.39 3.91 -10.61
N TYR A 798 -19.42 4.42 -9.38
CA TYR A 798 -20.54 4.27 -8.44
C TYR A 798 -21.90 4.70 -9.00
N GLN A 799 -21.91 5.63 -9.95
CA GLN A 799 -23.11 6.19 -10.58
C GLN A 799 -23.70 5.24 -11.63
N ARG A 800 -22.87 4.40 -12.24
CA ARG A 800 -23.26 3.49 -13.32
C ARG A 800 -23.44 2.06 -12.82
N LYS A 801 -22.64 1.65 -11.85
CA LYS A 801 -22.56 0.26 -11.40
C LYS A 801 -22.80 0.16 -9.88
N PRO A 802 -23.78 -0.65 -9.41
CA PRO A 802 -24.12 -0.74 -8.01
C PRO A 802 -23.00 -1.32 -7.14
N VAL A 803 -22.94 -0.82 -5.90
CA VAL A 803 -22.05 -1.28 -4.84
C VAL A 803 -22.87 -1.78 -3.67
N ILE A 804 -22.64 -3.02 -3.24
CA ILE A 804 -23.29 -3.61 -2.06
C ILE A 804 -22.23 -3.89 -1.00
N LEU A 805 -22.39 -3.31 0.18
CA LEU A 805 -21.51 -3.50 1.32
C LEU A 805 -22.25 -4.29 2.41
N ALA A 806 -21.69 -5.40 2.87
CA ALA A 806 -22.24 -6.19 3.97
C ALA A 806 -21.31 -6.12 5.21
N PRO A 807 -21.53 -5.15 6.12
CA PRO A 807 -20.60 -4.92 7.23
C PRO A 807 -20.58 -6.07 8.23
N ALA A 808 -19.40 -6.40 8.73
CA ALA A 808 -19.21 -7.42 9.77
C ALA A 808 -18.16 -6.98 10.79
N CYS A 809 -18.60 -6.54 11.97
CA CYS A 809 -17.74 -6.03 13.03
C CYS A 809 -18.38 -6.13 14.43
N ASN A 810 -17.61 -5.85 15.48
CA ASN A 810 -18.17 -5.75 16.83
C ASN A 810 -19.10 -4.52 16.97
N THR A 811 -20.11 -4.58 17.84
CA THR A 811 -21.05 -3.46 18.11
C THR A 811 -20.34 -2.15 18.43
N ASN A 812 -19.26 -2.19 19.22
CA ASN A 812 -18.52 -0.98 19.57
C ASN A 812 -17.80 -0.37 18.37
N MET A 813 -17.36 -1.21 17.42
CA MET A 813 -16.75 -0.74 16.17
C MET A 813 -17.80 -0.16 15.23
N TRP A 814 -18.99 -0.78 15.16
CA TRP A 814 -20.10 -0.29 14.36
C TRP A 814 -20.58 1.08 14.86
N ASN A 815 -20.80 1.21 16.18
CA ASN A 815 -21.30 2.44 16.81
C ASN A 815 -20.25 3.55 16.91
N ASN A 816 -19.00 3.31 16.51
CA ASN A 816 -17.97 4.33 16.52
C ASN A 816 -18.36 5.49 15.57
N LEU A 817 -18.22 6.73 16.04
CA LEU A 817 -18.53 7.93 15.27
C LEU A 817 -17.80 7.98 13.92
N THR A 818 -16.55 7.52 13.86
CA THR A 818 -15.77 7.47 12.61
C THR A 818 -16.33 6.44 11.63
N THR A 819 -16.78 5.28 12.13
CA THR A 819 -17.45 4.27 11.30
C THR A 819 -18.76 4.82 10.75
N GLN A 820 -19.59 5.46 11.58
CA GLN A 820 -20.86 6.05 11.15
C GLN A 820 -20.64 7.19 10.13
N ALA A 821 -19.62 8.03 10.32
CA ALA A 821 -19.24 9.05 9.35
C ALA A 821 -18.81 8.45 8.00
N ASN A 822 -18.03 7.36 8.03
CA ASN A 822 -17.65 6.65 6.80
C ASN A 822 -18.87 6.00 6.12
N VAL A 823 -19.79 5.40 6.89
CA VAL A 823 -21.05 4.85 6.36
C VAL A 823 -21.88 5.93 5.68
N ALA A 824 -22.05 7.10 6.31
CA ALA A 824 -22.76 8.22 5.70
C ALA A 824 -22.09 8.68 4.40
N ARG A 825 -20.76 8.76 4.37
CA ARG A 825 -20.00 9.13 3.16
C ARG A 825 -20.16 8.09 2.03
N LEU A 826 -20.11 6.80 2.35
CA LEU A 826 -20.29 5.72 1.38
C LEU A 826 -21.71 5.67 0.81
N LYS A 827 -22.73 5.94 1.64
CA LYS A 827 -24.12 6.09 1.17
C LYS A 827 -24.26 7.25 0.20
N ARG A 828 -23.63 8.41 0.49
CA ARG A 828 -23.59 9.56 -0.44
C ARG A 828 -22.91 9.22 -1.77
N LEU A 829 -21.91 8.35 -1.76
CA LEU A 829 -21.26 7.86 -2.99
C LEU A 829 -22.17 6.93 -3.82
N GLY A 830 -23.25 6.39 -3.25
CA GLY A 830 -24.17 5.46 -3.92
C GLY A 830 -24.04 4.00 -3.49
N ALA A 831 -23.33 3.71 -2.38
CA ALA A 831 -23.22 2.35 -1.86
C ALA A 831 -24.46 1.94 -1.05
N THR A 832 -24.99 0.76 -1.36
CA THR A 832 -26.08 0.10 -0.63
C THR A 832 -25.51 -0.77 0.50
N PHE A 833 -26.13 -0.73 1.67
CA PHE A 833 -25.70 -1.49 2.84
C PHE A 833 -26.66 -2.66 3.12
N ALA A 834 -26.16 -3.90 3.04
CA ALA A 834 -26.86 -5.10 3.47
C ALA A 834 -26.45 -5.44 4.92
N GLY A 835 -27.28 -5.03 5.89
CA GLY A 835 -26.97 -5.13 7.32
C GLY A 835 -26.14 -3.95 7.85
N PRO A 836 -25.42 -4.11 8.99
CA PRO A 836 -25.30 -5.33 9.80
C PRO A 836 -26.57 -5.65 10.59
N ARG A 837 -26.75 -6.91 10.94
CA ARG A 837 -27.88 -7.41 11.72
C ARG A 837 -27.55 -7.46 13.22
N TRP A 838 -28.60 -7.50 14.04
CA TRP A 838 -28.49 -7.78 15.47
C TRP A 838 -28.45 -9.29 15.69
N ASP A 839 -27.32 -9.80 16.21
CA ASP A 839 -27.17 -11.22 16.57
C ASP A 839 -26.05 -11.43 17.59
N VAL A 840 -25.81 -12.69 17.98
CA VAL A 840 -24.65 -13.12 18.75
C VAL A 840 -23.39 -12.90 17.92
N LEU A 841 -22.48 -12.07 18.44
CA LEU A 841 -21.20 -11.76 17.83
C LEU A 841 -20.12 -12.76 18.27
N SER A 842 -18.94 -12.70 17.64
CA SER A 842 -17.81 -13.60 17.92
C SER A 842 -17.28 -13.56 19.36
N ASN A 843 -17.59 -12.51 20.12
CA ASN A 843 -17.25 -12.40 21.54
C ASN A 843 -18.33 -12.97 22.48
N GLY A 844 -19.38 -13.60 21.94
CA GLY A 844 -20.49 -14.19 22.69
C GLY A 844 -21.59 -13.20 23.12
N PHE A 845 -21.41 -11.90 22.92
CA PHE A 845 -22.42 -10.89 23.24
C PHE A 845 -23.39 -10.66 22.06
N ARG A 846 -24.67 -10.37 22.36
CA ARG A 846 -25.64 -9.96 21.34
C ARG A 846 -25.55 -8.47 21.06
N GLY A 847 -25.53 -8.09 19.79
CA GLY A 847 -25.50 -6.70 19.39
C GLY A 847 -25.54 -6.52 17.87
N VAL A 848 -25.63 -5.26 17.44
CA VAL A 848 -25.62 -4.88 16.02
C VAL A 848 -24.19 -4.95 15.49
N GLY A 849 -23.94 -5.78 14.48
CA GLY A 849 -22.60 -5.93 13.93
C GLY A 849 -22.35 -7.23 13.16
N ALA A 850 -23.27 -8.20 13.25
CA ALA A 850 -23.20 -9.41 12.47
C ALA A 850 -23.46 -9.10 10.98
N MET A 851 -22.74 -9.79 10.09
CA MET A 851 -22.99 -9.68 8.64
C MET A 851 -24.43 -10.09 8.31
N ALA A 852 -25.05 -9.45 7.31
CA ALA A 852 -26.28 -9.93 6.70
C ALA A 852 -26.16 -11.39 6.26
N ARG A 853 -27.28 -12.12 6.25
CA ARG A 853 -27.25 -13.51 5.77
C ARG A 853 -27.02 -13.50 4.26
N PRO A 854 -26.43 -14.55 3.68
CA PRO A 854 -26.26 -14.64 2.23
C PRO A 854 -27.55 -14.37 1.45
N ASP A 855 -28.71 -14.84 1.94
CA ASP A 855 -30.01 -14.59 1.30
C ASP A 855 -30.42 -13.10 1.32
N ASP A 856 -30.12 -12.39 2.41
CA ASP A 856 -30.39 -10.95 2.52
C ASP A 856 -29.47 -10.16 1.54
N ILE A 857 -28.27 -10.67 1.27
CA ILE A 857 -27.32 -10.09 0.30
C ILE A 857 -27.80 -10.35 -1.14
N LEU A 858 -28.34 -11.53 -1.44
CA LEU A 858 -28.96 -11.81 -2.74
C LEU A 858 -30.18 -10.92 -2.99
N ALA A 859 -31.06 -10.74 -2.00
CA ALA A 859 -32.19 -9.83 -2.13
C ALA A 859 -31.74 -8.38 -2.42
N ALA A 860 -30.66 -7.93 -1.79
CA ALA A 860 -30.08 -6.61 -2.09
C ALA A 860 -29.47 -6.55 -3.50
N LEU A 861 -28.95 -7.66 -4.01
CA LEU A 861 -28.42 -7.77 -5.38
C LEU A 861 -29.55 -7.70 -6.43
N ASP A 862 -30.66 -8.39 -6.19
CA ASP A 862 -31.83 -8.37 -7.08
C ASP A 862 -32.34 -6.92 -7.25
N VAL A 863 -32.55 -6.21 -6.14
CA VAL A 863 -32.94 -4.79 -6.14
C VAL A 863 -31.89 -3.93 -6.88
N ALA A 864 -30.60 -4.19 -6.66
CA ALA A 864 -29.54 -3.45 -7.32
C ALA A 864 -29.51 -3.65 -8.85
N PHE A 865 -29.87 -4.83 -9.34
CA PHE A 865 -29.98 -5.08 -10.78
C PHE A 865 -31.27 -4.52 -11.39
N GLU A 866 -32.40 -4.56 -10.68
CA GLU A 866 -33.62 -3.85 -11.11
C GLU A 866 -33.34 -2.35 -11.27
N ASP A 867 -32.67 -1.75 -10.29
CA ASP A 867 -32.26 -0.35 -10.30
C ASP A 867 -31.22 -0.05 -11.42
N LEU A 868 -30.40 -1.04 -11.82
CA LEU A 868 -29.47 -0.91 -12.94
C LEU A 868 -30.21 -0.84 -14.28
N ASP A 869 -31.30 -1.59 -14.42
CA ASP A 869 -32.13 -1.63 -15.62
C ASP A 869 -33.07 -0.42 -15.77
N HIS A 870 -33.38 0.25 -14.67
CA HIS A 870 -34.30 1.39 -14.61
C HIS A 870 -33.66 2.62 -13.92
N GLN A 871 -32.62 3.16 -14.55
CA GLN A 871 -31.83 4.30 -14.02
C GLN A 871 -32.70 5.52 -13.67
N ASP A 872 -33.70 5.83 -14.49
CA ASP A 872 -34.63 6.94 -14.28
C ASP A 872 -35.47 6.73 -12.99
N HIS A 873 -36.00 5.52 -12.76
CA HIS A 873 -36.77 5.19 -11.55
C HIS A 873 -35.91 5.30 -10.28
N ARG A 874 -34.63 4.92 -10.39
CA ARG A 874 -33.67 5.05 -9.29
C ARG A 874 -33.44 6.51 -8.92
N VAL A 875 -33.33 7.40 -9.91
CA VAL A 875 -33.16 8.84 -9.70
C VAL A 875 -34.42 9.47 -9.13
N VAL A 876 -35.61 9.04 -9.55
CA VAL A 876 -36.90 9.46 -8.95
C VAL A 876 -36.95 9.07 -7.48
N ARG A 877 -36.60 7.83 -7.12
CA ARG A 877 -36.57 7.37 -5.71
C ARG A 877 -35.62 8.22 -4.87
N TRP A 878 -34.47 8.60 -5.42
CA TRP A 878 -33.52 9.50 -4.75
C TRP A 878 -34.08 10.91 -4.56
N ALA A 879 -34.81 11.43 -5.55
CA ALA A 879 -35.45 12.74 -5.48
C ALA A 879 -36.57 12.76 -4.43
N GLN A 880 -37.36 11.68 -4.35
CA GLN A 880 -38.38 11.49 -3.30
C GLN A 880 -37.73 11.44 -1.90
N GLU A 881 -36.65 10.67 -1.72
CA GLU A 881 -35.90 10.59 -0.46
C GLU A 881 -35.33 11.96 -0.07
N ALA A 882 -34.77 12.71 -1.04
CA ALA A 882 -34.21 14.03 -0.82
C ALA A 882 -35.29 15.07 -0.47
N ALA A 883 -36.47 15.00 -1.10
CA ALA A 883 -37.61 15.87 -0.82
C ALA A 883 -38.27 15.60 0.54
N LEU A 884 -38.03 14.44 1.16
CA LEU A 884 -38.47 14.10 2.51
C LEU A 884 -37.45 14.43 3.60
N SER A 885 -36.24 14.86 3.21
CA SER A 885 -35.10 15.10 4.11
C SER A 885 -34.73 16.59 4.16
N GLU A 886 -34.23 17.03 5.31
CA GLU A 886 -33.65 18.38 5.47
C GLU A 886 -32.21 18.47 4.94
N ASP A 887 -31.55 17.34 4.61
CA ASP A 887 -30.17 17.31 4.11
C ASP A 887 -30.10 17.56 2.58
N PRO A 888 -29.61 18.74 2.13
CA PRO A 888 -29.55 19.06 0.70
C PRO A 888 -28.52 18.23 -0.06
N SER A 889 -27.53 17.63 0.62
CA SER A 889 -26.46 16.85 -0.03
C SER A 889 -26.96 15.55 -0.67
N LEU A 890 -28.19 15.13 -0.35
CA LEU A 890 -28.84 13.98 -1.01
C LEU A 890 -29.15 14.24 -2.50
N TRP A 891 -29.15 15.50 -2.93
CA TRP A 891 -29.29 15.88 -4.34
C TRP A 891 -27.99 15.76 -5.14
N ASP A 892 -26.82 15.77 -4.50
CA ASP A 892 -25.51 15.73 -5.18
C ASP A 892 -25.35 14.52 -6.10
N ARG A 893 -25.90 13.37 -5.69
CA ARG A 893 -25.89 12.13 -6.49
C ARG A 893 -26.74 12.24 -7.75
N ILE A 894 -27.84 12.99 -7.71
CA ILE A 894 -28.75 13.22 -8.84
C ILE A 894 -28.07 14.14 -9.86
N PHE A 895 -27.46 15.24 -9.40
CA PHE A 895 -26.72 16.15 -10.28
C PHE A 895 -25.55 15.47 -10.96
N ARG A 896 -24.83 14.61 -10.22
CA ARG A 896 -23.72 13.85 -10.80
C ARG A 896 -24.21 12.88 -11.88
N THR A 897 -25.31 12.16 -11.67
CA THR A 897 -25.85 11.25 -12.70
C THR A 897 -26.28 11.97 -13.97
N ILE A 898 -26.86 13.17 -13.85
CA ILE A 898 -27.25 13.99 -15.01
C ILE A 898 -25.99 14.51 -15.74
N ARG A 899 -25.00 15.04 -15.00
CA ARG A 899 -23.74 15.56 -15.58
C ARG A 899 -22.90 14.50 -16.29
N GLU A 900 -22.95 13.25 -15.81
CA GLU A 900 -22.23 12.12 -16.39
C GLU A 900 -23.01 11.40 -17.52
N ASP A 901 -24.15 11.98 -17.94
CA ASP A 901 -25.03 11.49 -19.00
C ASP A 901 -25.51 10.05 -18.76
N VAL A 902 -25.73 9.70 -17.49
CA VAL A 902 -26.28 8.39 -17.09
C VAL A 902 -27.80 8.35 -17.30
N VAL A 903 -28.45 9.49 -17.10
CA VAL A 903 -29.90 9.71 -17.25
C VAL A 903 -30.13 11.06 -17.93
N GLY A 904 -31.29 11.22 -18.57
CA GLY A 904 -31.70 12.49 -19.15
C GLY A 904 -32.02 13.55 -18.10
N VAL A 905 -32.28 14.78 -18.56
CA VAL A 905 -32.55 15.94 -17.68
C VAL A 905 -34.01 15.97 -17.20
N ASN A 906 -34.96 15.61 -18.05
CA ASN A 906 -36.40 15.66 -17.78
C ASN A 906 -36.96 14.29 -17.35
N ILE A 907 -36.55 13.85 -16.16
CA ILE A 907 -37.01 12.59 -15.57
C ILE A 907 -38.37 12.82 -14.89
N ILE A 908 -39.31 11.91 -15.13
CA ILE A 908 -40.70 11.99 -14.65
C ILE A 908 -41.00 10.74 -13.82
N ASP A 909 -41.65 10.91 -12.68
CA ASP A 909 -42.26 9.82 -11.93
C ASP A 909 -43.47 9.27 -12.70
N GLU A 910 -43.45 7.98 -13.06
CA GLU A 910 -44.53 7.32 -13.79
C GLU A 910 -45.83 7.24 -12.97
N GLU A 911 -45.76 7.31 -11.64
CA GLU A 911 -46.93 7.22 -10.75
C GLU A 911 -47.62 8.58 -10.54
N THR A 912 -46.85 9.63 -10.26
CA THR A 912 -47.41 10.97 -9.93
C THR A 912 -47.33 11.98 -11.08
N GLY A 913 -46.51 11.70 -12.09
CA GLY A 913 -46.15 12.65 -13.14
C GLY A 913 -45.22 13.77 -12.66
N ASP A 914 -44.74 13.73 -11.42
CA ASP A 914 -43.84 14.76 -10.89
C ASP A 914 -42.44 14.65 -11.51
N GLY A 915 -41.87 15.78 -11.90
CA GLY A 915 -40.48 15.89 -12.32
C GLY A 915 -39.54 16.16 -11.15
N LEU A 916 -38.23 16.15 -11.41
CA LEU A 916 -37.21 16.48 -10.39
C LEU A 916 -37.42 17.88 -9.78
N LEU A 917 -37.91 18.84 -10.57
CA LEU A 917 -38.17 20.20 -10.10
C LEU A 917 -39.40 20.27 -9.16
N HIS A 918 -40.42 19.42 -9.37
CA HIS A 918 -41.55 19.27 -8.44
C HIS A 918 -41.08 18.71 -7.09
N TYR A 919 -40.17 17.74 -7.09
CA TYR A 919 -39.58 17.23 -5.85
C TYR A 919 -38.69 18.26 -5.14
N ALA A 920 -37.89 19.03 -5.89
CA ALA A 920 -37.09 20.13 -5.31
C ALA A 920 -37.97 21.25 -4.72
N ALA A 921 -39.20 21.42 -5.23
CA ALA A 921 -40.22 22.31 -4.67
C ALA A 921 -41.02 21.70 -3.49
N GLY A 922 -40.74 20.45 -3.10
CA GLY A 922 -41.34 19.77 -1.95
C GLY A 922 -42.53 18.85 -2.25
N GLY A 923 -42.62 18.28 -3.47
CA GLY A 923 -43.77 17.49 -3.94
C GLY A 923 -44.05 16.13 -3.25
N ALA A 924 -43.12 15.58 -2.46
CA ALA A 924 -43.21 14.21 -1.90
C ALA A 924 -44.13 14.05 -0.66
N GLY A 925 -45.30 14.70 -0.62
CA GLY A 925 -46.16 14.73 0.56
C GLY A 925 -47.24 13.64 0.65
N GLU A 926 -47.27 12.86 1.75
CA GLU A 926 -48.36 11.89 2.03
C GLU A 926 -49.66 12.57 2.52
N VAL A 927 -50.82 12.05 2.10
CA VAL A 927 -52.13 12.41 2.65
C VAL A 927 -52.39 11.58 3.91
N GLN A 928 -52.39 12.20 5.09
CA GLN A 928 -52.82 11.56 6.34
C GLN A 928 -54.17 12.14 6.80
N GLY A 929 -54.87 11.43 7.70
CA GLY A 929 -56.23 11.77 8.16
C GLY A 929 -56.41 13.14 8.83
N THR A 930 -55.34 13.93 8.98
CA THR A 930 -55.33 15.31 9.51
C THR A 930 -54.83 16.36 8.51
N GLY A 931 -54.53 15.99 7.25
CA GLY A 931 -54.01 16.87 6.19
C GLY A 931 -52.83 16.28 5.41
N ARG A 932 -52.46 16.89 4.27
CA ARG A 932 -51.24 16.55 3.51
C ARG A 932 -49.99 16.98 4.29
N LYS A 933 -49.08 16.05 4.56
CA LYS A 933 -47.75 16.37 5.12
C LYS A 933 -46.90 16.92 3.98
N ARG A 934 -46.46 18.18 4.07
CA ARG A 934 -45.67 18.86 3.04
C ARG A 934 -44.22 18.32 3.02
N GLY A 935 -43.63 18.18 1.83
CA GLY A 935 -42.20 17.86 1.68
C GLY A 935 -41.32 19.08 1.98
N VAL A 936 -40.00 18.89 2.02
CA VAL A 936 -39.01 19.96 2.23
C VAL A 936 -38.57 20.51 0.87
N ALA A 937 -38.74 21.81 0.67
CA ALA A 937 -38.27 22.50 -0.54
C ALA A 937 -36.78 22.87 -0.41
N HIS A 938 -36.00 22.62 -1.47
CA HIS A 938 -34.55 22.83 -1.50
C HIS A 938 -34.17 23.85 -2.57
N LEU A 939 -33.93 25.11 -2.17
CA LEU A 939 -33.60 26.21 -3.09
C LEU A 939 -32.34 25.96 -3.92
N SER A 940 -31.27 25.44 -3.30
CA SER A 940 -30.01 25.13 -3.98
C SER A 940 -30.22 24.08 -5.06
N ALA A 941 -31.03 23.06 -4.76
CA ALA A 941 -31.32 21.99 -5.71
C ALA A 941 -32.16 22.48 -6.90
N ALA A 942 -33.21 23.28 -6.65
CA ALA A 942 -34.02 23.86 -7.71
C ALA A 942 -33.16 24.73 -8.66
N ARG A 943 -32.25 25.54 -8.12
CA ARG A 943 -31.33 26.37 -8.92
C ARG A 943 -30.40 25.53 -9.79
N GLU A 944 -29.86 24.45 -9.26
CA GLU A 944 -28.95 23.56 -9.98
C GLU A 944 -29.67 22.77 -11.07
N LEU A 945 -30.90 22.29 -10.83
CA LEU A 945 -31.74 21.63 -11.83
C LEU A 945 -32.08 22.56 -13.01
N ILE A 946 -32.45 23.81 -12.73
CA ILE A 946 -32.69 24.82 -13.78
C ILE A 946 -31.41 25.04 -14.60
N GLY A 947 -30.25 25.16 -13.94
CA GLY A 947 -28.96 25.28 -14.62
C GLY A 947 -28.56 24.07 -15.46
N LEU A 948 -29.11 22.88 -15.16
CA LEU A 948 -28.93 21.66 -15.95
C LEU A 948 -29.93 21.55 -17.12
N GLY A 949 -30.88 22.49 -17.25
CA GLY A 949 -31.84 22.55 -18.37
C GLY A 949 -33.13 21.75 -18.16
N VAL A 950 -33.55 21.52 -16.91
CA VAL A 950 -34.86 20.91 -16.62
C VAL A 950 -35.97 21.82 -17.11
N ASP A 951 -37.01 21.24 -17.73
CA ASP A 951 -38.19 21.98 -18.20
C ASP A 951 -38.94 22.58 -17.00
N VAL A 952 -38.83 23.90 -16.86
CA VAL A 952 -39.44 24.65 -15.76
C VAL A 952 -40.97 24.69 -15.83
N ASN A 953 -41.56 24.48 -17.02
CA ASN A 953 -43.01 24.50 -17.24
C ASN A 953 -43.66 23.13 -17.18
N MET A 954 -42.88 22.09 -16.86
CA MET A 954 -43.38 20.72 -16.80
C MET A 954 -44.59 20.63 -15.85
N LEU A 955 -45.68 20.04 -16.36
CA LEU A 955 -46.89 19.77 -15.59
C LEU A 955 -46.92 18.31 -15.16
N ASN A 956 -47.28 18.07 -13.90
CA ASN A 956 -47.50 16.72 -13.40
C ASN A 956 -48.86 16.15 -13.82
N ALA A 957 -49.18 14.92 -13.39
CA ALA A 957 -50.43 14.25 -13.77
C ALA A 957 -51.71 14.99 -13.32
N ASN A 958 -51.60 15.91 -12.36
CA ASN A 958 -52.69 16.75 -11.87
C ASN A 958 -52.74 18.13 -12.55
N GLY A 959 -51.87 18.39 -13.52
CA GLY A 959 -51.76 19.69 -14.19
C GLY A 959 -50.99 20.75 -13.40
N TYR A 960 -50.28 20.38 -12.33
CA TYR A 960 -49.51 21.32 -11.51
C TYR A 960 -48.07 21.44 -11.99
N SER A 961 -47.59 22.67 -12.13
CA SER A 961 -46.18 23.00 -12.32
C SER A 961 -45.41 23.03 -10.99
N ALA A 962 -44.07 23.09 -11.05
CA ALA A 962 -43.24 23.25 -9.85
C ALA A 962 -43.58 24.52 -9.03
N MET A 963 -44.05 25.59 -9.68
CA MET A 963 -44.53 26.82 -9.03
C MET A 963 -45.77 26.56 -8.17
N HIS A 964 -46.72 25.74 -8.63
CA HIS A 964 -47.88 25.37 -7.83
C HIS A 964 -47.45 24.62 -6.57
N VAL A 965 -46.51 23.68 -6.72
CA VAL A 965 -45.96 22.92 -5.60
C VAL A 965 -45.24 23.83 -4.60
N ALA A 966 -44.43 24.77 -5.09
CA ALA A 966 -43.72 25.74 -4.23
C ALA A 966 -44.67 26.67 -3.48
N ILE A 967 -45.72 27.19 -4.13
CA ILE A 967 -46.76 28.02 -3.50
C ILE A 967 -47.53 27.21 -2.45
N MET A 968 -47.97 26.00 -2.81
CA MET A 968 -48.67 25.10 -1.88
C MET A 968 -47.80 24.71 -0.69
N ASN A 969 -46.47 24.69 -0.83
CA ASN A 969 -45.54 24.40 0.25
C ASN A 969 -45.07 25.63 1.04
N GLN A 970 -45.46 26.85 0.66
CA GLN A 970 -44.93 28.11 1.24
C GLN A 970 -43.40 28.16 1.13
N ALA A 971 -42.88 27.92 -0.07
CA ALA A 971 -41.46 27.99 -0.38
C ALA A 971 -41.17 29.27 -1.19
N GLU A 972 -41.23 30.43 -0.55
CA GLU A 972 -41.15 31.75 -1.21
C GLU A 972 -39.86 31.93 -2.03
N ASP A 973 -38.74 31.39 -1.57
CA ASP A 973 -37.46 31.48 -2.27
C ASP A 973 -37.45 30.70 -3.59
N VAL A 974 -38.14 29.55 -3.66
CA VAL A 974 -38.28 28.77 -4.90
C VAL A 974 -39.25 29.46 -5.85
N VAL A 975 -40.32 30.07 -5.32
CA VAL A 975 -41.25 30.90 -6.10
C VAL A 975 -40.51 32.08 -6.76
N ARG A 976 -39.69 32.80 -5.99
CA ARG A 976 -38.86 33.89 -6.52
C ARG A 976 -37.90 33.41 -7.62
N LEU A 977 -37.26 32.26 -7.42
CA LEU A 977 -36.35 31.65 -8.40
C LEU A 977 -37.05 31.31 -9.73
N LEU A 978 -38.28 30.78 -9.68
CA LEU A 978 -39.06 30.43 -10.86
C LEU A 978 -39.58 31.67 -11.60
N LEU A 979 -40.01 32.71 -10.88
CA LEU A 979 -40.45 33.99 -11.47
C LEU A 979 -39.34 34.74 -12.23
N ASP A 980 -38.08 34.51 -11.87
CA ASP A 980 -36.92 35.09 -12.55
C ASP A 980 -36.54 34.35 -13.85
N GLN A 981 -37.15 33.19 -14.16
CA GLN A 981 -36.89 32.46 -15.41
C GLN A 981 -37.72 33.03 -16.57
N PRO A 982 -37.10 33.46 -17.69
CA PRO A 982 -37.81 34.12 -18.78
C PRO A 982 -38.73 33.20 -19.58
N GLU A 983 -38.46 31.90 -19.60
CA GLU A 983 -39.29 30.88 -20.25
C GLU A 983 -40.48 30.39 -19.41
N PHE A 984 -40.61 30.80 -18.13
CA PHE A 984 -41.64 30.27 -17.24
C PHE A 984 -43.03 30.89 -17.51
N ASP A 985 -44.04 30.05 -17.77
CA ASP A 985 -45.43 30.45 -18.04
C ASP A 985 -46.20 30.70 -16.75
N VAL A 986 -46.00 31.91 -16.21
CA VAL A 986 -46.67 32.38 -14.99
C VAL A 986 -48.18 32.50 -15.18
N VAL A 987 -48.66 32.87 -16.37
CA VAL A 987 -50.09 33.17 -16.63
C VAL A 987 -50.92 31.89 -16.54
N SER A 988 -50.46 30.80 -17.13
CA SER A 988 -51.14 29.49 -17.02
C SER A 988 -51.14 28.97 -15.58
N CYS A 989 -50.10 29.27 -14.80
CA CYS A 989 -50.04 28.89 -13.39
C CYS A 989 -51.05 29.65 -12.52
N LEU A 990 -51.21 30.96 -12.74
CA LEU A 990 -52.13 31.78 -11.95
C LEU A 990 -53.60 31.41 -12.17
N ARG A 991 -53.97 30.97 -13.37
CA ARG A 991 -55.35 30.53 -13.70
C ARG A 991 -55.80 29.31 -12.90
N LEU A 992 -54.87 28.44 -12.48
CA LEU A 992 -55.13 27.23 -11.69
C LEU A 992 -55.12 27.47 -10.17
N LEU A 993 -54.81 28.69 -9.72
CA LEU A 993 -54.68 29.07 -8.31
C LEU A 993 -55.87 29.89 -7.77
N SER A 994 -56.98 30.00 -8.52
CA SER A 994 -58.14 30.84 -8.18
C SER A 994 -58.76 30.57 -6.79
N ASP A 995 -58.54 29.38 -6.23
CA ASP A 995 -59.10 28.93 -4.94
C ASP A 995 -58.04 28.73 -3.83
N VAL A 996 -56.78 29.13 -4.03
CA VAL A 996 -55.67 28.90 -3.07
C VAL A 996 -55.35 30.18 -2.28
N ALA A 997 -55.39 30.10 -0.94
CA ALA A 997 -54.98 31.21 -0.07
C ALA A 997 -53.45 31.44 -0.16
N LEU A 998 -53.05 32.55 -0.80
CA LEU A 998 -51.65 32.95 -0.96
C LEU A 998 -51.10 33.66 0.29
N SER A 999 -49.80 33.51 0.57
CA SER A 999 -49.13 34.29 1.61
C SER A 999 -48.93 35.74 1.15
N GLU A 1000 -48.89 36.69 2.11
CA GLU A 1000 -48.70 38.12 1.84
C GLU A 1000 -47.41 38.36 1.02
N GLU A 1001 -46.34 37.64 1.35
CA GLU A 1001 -45.05 37.70 0.63
C GLU A 1001 -45.13 37.13 -0.80
N THR A 1002 -45.89 36.05 -1.03
CA THR A 1002 -46.10 35.51 -2.39
C THR A 1002 -46.92 36.48 -3.25
N CYS A 1003 -47.93 37.12 -2.66
CA CYS A 1003 -48.71 38.16 -3.33
C CYS A 1003 -47.82 39.34 -3.76
N ASP A 1004 -46.95 39.82 -2.88
CA ASP A 1004 -46.01 40.91 -3.19
C ASP A 1004 -45.07 40.54 -4.34
N LEU A 1005 -44.52 39.31 -4.34
CA LEU A 1005 -43.67 38.81 -5.43
C LEU A 1005 -44.38 38.77 -6.77
N LEU A 1006 -45.64 38.31 -6.81
CA LEU A 1006 -46.45 38.26 -8.02
C LEU A 1006 -46.84 39.66 -8.52
N ILE A 1007 -47.12 40.59 -7.60
CA ILE A 1007 -47.41 42.00 -7.91
C ILE A 1007 -46.18 42.70 -8.48
N ASP A 1008 -44.99 42.46 -7.92
CA ASP A 1008 -43.76 43.07 -8.42
C ASP A 1008 -43.35 42.47 -9.77
N TRP A 1009 -43.58 41.17 -9.97
CA TRP A 1009 -43.41 40.54 -11.28
C TRP A 1009 -44.39 41.11 -12.32
N SER A 1010 -45.68 41.27 -12.00
CA SER A 1010 -46.67 41.81 -12.95
C SER A 1010 -46.36 43.25 -13.35
N LYS A 1011 -45.88 44.08 -12.42
CA LYS A 1011 -45.36 45.43 -12.70
C LYS A 1011 -44.11 45.40 -13.58
N LYS A 1012 -43.17 44.48 -13.33
CA LYS A 1012 -41.92 44.33 -14.09
C LYS A 1012 -42.17 43.91 -15.55
N PHE A 1013 -43.20 43.10 -15.80
CA PHE A 1013 -43.53 42.56 -17.13
C PHE A 1013 -44.76 43.21 -17.78
N ASN A 1014 -45.35 44.25 -17.16
CA ASN A 1014 -46.46 45.05 -17.68
C ASN A 1014 -47.71 44.24 -18.06
N VAL A 1015 -48.10 43.31 -17.17
CA VAL A 1015 -49.28 42.45 -17.32
C VAL A 1015 -50.44 43.06 -16.52
N ASP A 1016 -51.46 43.58 -17.20
CA ASP A 1016 -52.68 44.12 -16.55
C ASP A 1016 -53.58 43.00 -16.00
N ASN A 1017 -54.16 43.24 -14.83
CA ASN A 1017 -54.99 42.31 -14.08
C ASN A 1017 -56.33 42.02 -14.81
N PRO A 1018 -56.64 40.77 -15.20
CA PRO A 1018 -57.93 40.43 -15.76
C PRO A 1018 -58.81 39.82 -14.67
N ASP A 1019 -59.53 40.66 -13.94
CA ASP A 1019 -60.75 40.23 -13.23
C ASP A 1019 -61.92 41.08 -13.72
N ALA A 1020 -62.91 40.39 -14.30
CA ALA A 1020 -64.31 40.74 -14.52
C ALA A 1020 -64.75 40.43 -15.96
N ASP A 1021 -65.11 39.18 -16.24
CA ASP A 1021 -66.52 38.86 -16.48
C ASP A 1021 -66.67 37.36 -16.76
N ASN A 1022 -67.50 36.76 -15.92
CA ASN A 1022 -68.02 35.42 -16.01
C ASN A 1022 -69.07 35.41 -17.13
N ASP A 1023 -68.98 34.53 -18.13
CA ASP A 1023 -70.13 33.88 -18.78
C ASP A 1023 -69.68 32.99 -19.95
N GLY A 1024 -70.16 31.74 -19.95
CA GLY A 1024 -70.26 30.92 -21.16
C GLY A 1024 -69.22 29.81 -21.30
N ILE A 1025 -69.42 28.71 -20.58
CA ILE A 1025 -69.03 27.39 -21.08
C ILE A 1025 -69.97 27.10 -22.25
N ASP A 1026 -69.45 27.14 -23.47
CA ASP A 1026 -70.00 26.40 -24.60
C ASP A 1026 -68.84 25.93 -25.50
N ASP A 1027 -69.01 24.71 -25.98
CA ASP A 1027 -68.07 23.91 -26.74
C ASP A 1027 -67.34 24.67 -27.86
N VAL A 1028 -66.00 24.60 -27.84
CA VAL A 1028 -65.19 24.76 -29.04
C VAL A 1028 -64.48 23.43 -29.28
N GLU A 1029 -65.09 22.64 -30.17
CA GLU A 1029 -64.33 21.72 -31.02
C GLU A 1029 -63.21 22.52 -31.68
N ASP A 1030 -61.96 22.17 -31.43
CA ASP A 1030 -60.92 22.48 -32.41
C ASP A 1030 -59.96 21.29 -32.59
N GLU A 1031 -59.98 20.84 -33.83
CA GLU A 1031 -59.16 19.81 -34.43
C GLU A 1031 -57.71 20.27 -34.45
N ASN A 1032 -56.95 19.95 -33.40
CA ASN A 1032 -55.51 19.74 -33.56
C ASN A 1032 -55.23 18.24 -33.56
N ASP A 1033 -55.02 17.74 -34.77
CA ASP A 1033 -54.68 16.39 -35.23
C ASP A 1033 -53.44 15.81 -34.51
N THR A 1034 -53.54 15.65 -33.19
CA THR A 1034 -52.51 15.02 -32.38
C THR A 1034 -52.59 13.54 -32.65
N LYS A 1035 -51.74 13.13 -33.58
CA LYS A 1035 -51.59 11.75 -33.99
C LYS A 1035 -50.65 11.02 -33.05
N TYR A 1036 -51.20 10.10 -32.26
CA TYR A 1036 -50.45 9.27 -31.31
C TYR A 1036 -49.89 8.02 -31.99
N LEU A 1037 -48.76 7.52 -31.52
CA LEU A 1037 -48.28 6.20 -31.92
C LEU A 1037 -49.00 5.12 -31.11
N TYR A 1038 -49.44 4.06 -31.77
CA TYR A 1038 -50.09 2.89 -31.19
C TYR A 1038 -49.38 1.62 -31.64
N PHE A 1039 -48.99 0.77 -30.69
CA PHE A 1039 -48.32 -0.50 -30.92
C PHE A 1039 -49.31 -1.64 -30.73
N THR A 1040 -49.46 -2.49 -31.75
CA THR A 1040 -50.27 -3.70 -31.68
C THR A 1040 -49.43 -4.97 -31.82
N TYR A 1041 -49.68 -5.91 -30.92
CA TYR A 1041 -49.00 -7.22 -30.85
C TYR A 1041 -49.95 -8.40 -31.14
N GLY A 1042 -51.24 -8.13 -31.40
CA GLY A 1042 -52.32 -9.12 -31.35
C GLY A 1042 -53.21 -9.14 -32.60
N SER A 1043 -54.51 -9.39 -32.41
CA SER A 1043 -55.51 -9.56 -33.49
C SER A 1043 -55.73 -8.35 -34.41
N LEU A 1044 -55.10 -7.21 -34.10
CA LEU A 1044 -55.15 -5.96 -34.86
C LEU A 1044 -53.95 -5.79 -35.83
N LYS A 1045 -53.01 -6.76 -35.88
CA LYS A 1045 -51.93 -6.81 -36.89
C LYS A 1045 -52.45 -7.04 -38.31
N GLN A 1046 -51.75 -6.57 -39.33
CA GLN A 1046 -52.17 -6.75 -40.73
C GLN A 1046 -52.40 -8.24 -41.06
N GLY A 1047 -53.56 -8.55 -41.64
CA GLY A 1047 -53.92 -9.92 -42.02
C GLY A 1047 -54.50 -10.80 -40.89
N PHE A 1048 -54.75 -10.23 -39.70
CA PHE A 1048 -55.48 -10.87 -38.59
C PHE A 1048 -56.98 -10.48 -38.61
N PRO A 1049 -57.88 -11.29 -38.00
CA PRO A 1049 -59.33 -11.16 -38.20
C PRO A 1049 -59.97 -9.80 -37.85
N ASN A 1050 -59.40 -9.05 -36.90
CA ASN A 1050 -59.97 -7.75 -36.48
C ASN A 1050 -59.35 -6.56 -37.22
N HIS A 1051 -58.23 -6.73 -37.91
CA HIS A 1051 -57.53 -5.63 -38.58
C HIS A 1051 -58.40 -4.97 -39.66
N ASP A 1052 -58.99 -5.76 -40.57
CA ASP A 1052 -59.74 -5.21 -41.72
C ASP A 1052 -60.96 -4.36 -41.30
N ARG A 1053 -61.56 -4.64 -40.14
CA ARG A 1053 -62.66 -3.86 -39.57
C ARG A 1053 -62.23 -2.45 -39.14
N PHE A 1054 -61.01 -2.28 -38.62
CA PHE A 1054 -60.50 -1.02 -38.08
C PHE A 1054 -59.46 -0.34 -39.00
N ARG A 1055 -59.03 -1.03 -40.06
CA ARG A 1055 -58.03 -0.58 -41.03
C ARG A 1055 -58.40 0.72 -41.74
N LYS A 1056 -59.67 0.92 -42.12
CA LYS A 1056 -60.09 2.11 -42.89
C LYS A 1056 -60.17 3.39 -42.05
N ASP A 1057 -60.60 3.27 -40.79
CA ASP A 1057 -61.02 4.42 -39.97
C ASP A 1057 -60.16 4.67 -38.72
N THR A 1058 -59.27 3.73 -38.34
CA THR A 1058 -58.51 3.83 -37.06
C THR A 1058 -57.06 3.39 -37.20
N LEU A 1059 -56.77 2.32 -37.97
CA LEU A 1059 -55.41 1.81 -38.21
C LEU A 1059 -54.96 2.05 -39.66
N ASN A 1060 -55.21 3.24 -40.20
CA ASN A 1060 -54.97 3.56 -41.62
C ASN A 1060 -53.54 4.08 -41.92
N ASP A 1061 -52.84 4.60 -40.92
CA ASP A 1061 -51.50 5.20 -41.04
C ASP A 1061 -50.44 4.26 -40.43
N PHE A 1062 -49.93 3.34 -41.24
CA PHE A 1062 -48.95 2.34 -40.82
C PHE A 1062 -47.53 2.93 -40.79
N VAL A 1063 -46.86 2.82 -39.64
CA VAL A 1063 -45.51 3.37 -39.42
C VAL A 1063 -44.42 2.34 -39.70
N GLY A 1064 -44.63 1.07 -39.31
CA GLY A 1064 -43.66 0.00 -39.53
C GLY A 1064 -43.79 -1.18 -38.57
N VAL A 1065 -43.00 -2.22 -38.82
CA VAL A 1065 -42.80 -3.33 -37.88
C VAL A 1065 -41.98 -2.80 -36.70
N ALA A 1066 -42.44 -3.11 -35.50
CA ALA A 1066 -41.87 -2.58 -34.26
C ALA A 1066 -41.58 -3.70 -33.28
N GLN A 1067 -40.56 -3.51 -32.46
CA GLN A 1067 -40.22 -4.41 -31.37
C GLN A 1067 -40.19 -3.65 -30.04
N THR A 1068 -40.72 -4.21 -28.97
CA THR A 1068 -40.60 -3.58 -27.65
C THR A 1068 -39.14 -3.53 -27.20
N ARG A 1069 -38.68 -2.36 -26.75
CA ARG A 1069 -37.31 -2.20 -26.20
C ARG A 1069 -37.17 -2.93 -24.88
N GLN A 1070 -38.20 -2.90 -24.04
CA GLN A 1070 -38.27 -3.75 -22.86
C GLN A 1070 -38.74 -5.18 -23.21
N ALA A 1071 -38.21 -6.17 -22.48
CA ALA A 1071 -38.76 -7.52 -22.50
C ALA A 1071 -40.08 -7.53 -21.72
N LEU A 1072 -41.16 -7.98 -22.36
CA LEU A 1072 -42.50 -8.03 -21.77
C LEU A 1072 -43.07 -9.44 -21.92
N PRO A 1073 -43.78 -9.97 -20.90
CA PRO A 1073 -44.45 -11.26 -21.01
C PRO A 1073 -45.70 -11.11 -21.87
N LEU A 1074 -45.59 -11.51 -23.14
CA LEU A 1074 -46.74 -11.75 -23.98
C LEU A 1074 -47.22 -13.19 -23.76
N ILE A 1075 -48.26 -13.34 -22.95
CA ILE A 1075 -48.79 -14.64 -22.53
C ILE A 1075 -49.88 -15.07 -23.51
N VAL A 1076 -49.77 -16.28 -24.03
CA VAL A 1076 -50.79 -16.93 -24.87
C VAL A 1076 -51.26 -18.21 -24.21
N GLN A 1077 -52.58 -18.37 -24.08
CA GLN A 1077 -53.16 -19.61 -23.58
C GLN A 1077 -52.99 -20.75 -24.59
N LYS A 1078 -52.73 -21.98 -24.12
CA LYS A 1078 -52.60 -23.16 -24.99
C LYS A 1078 -53.94 -23.60 -25.58
N LYS A 1079 -55.05 -23.32 -24.89
CA LYS A 1079 -56.42 -23.55 -25.37
C LYS A 1079 -57.08 -22.23 -25.78
N PRO A 1080 -57.97 -22.22 -26.78
CA PRO A 1080 -58.71 -21.01 -27.14
C PRO A 1080 -59.63 -20.54 -26.00
N ALA A 1081 -59.42 -19.32 -25.50
CA ALA A 1081 -60.34 -18.64 -24.59
C ALA A 1081 -60.21 -17.12 -24.76
N CYS A 1082 -61.30 -16.38 -24.57
CA CYS A 1082 -61.33 -14.94 -24.76
C CYS A 1082 -62.28 -14.28 -23.76
N ASP A 1083 -61.71 -13.59 -22.78
CA ASP A 1083 -62.44 -12.89 -21.70
C ASP A 1083 -63.04 -11.55 -22.13
N ASN A 1084 -62.60 -10.98 -23.26
CA ASN A 1084 -63.17 -9.75 -23.80
C ASN A 1084 -64.57 -10.02 -24.39
N GLU A 1085 -65.61 -9.42 -23.79
CA GLU A 1085 -67.00 -9.52 -24.26
C GLU A 1085 -67.22 -8.81 -25.61
N ALA A 1086 -66.38 -7.83 -25.96
CA ALA A 1086 -66.40 -7.14 -27.24
C ALA A 1086 -65.77 -7.94 -28.39
N CYS A 1087 -65.05 -9.03 -28.08
CA CYS A 1087 -64.43 -9.89 -29.09
C CYS A 1087 -65.35 -11.04 -29.53
N ASP A 1088 -65.56 -11.14 -30.84
CA ASP A 1088 -66.48 -12.10 -31.47
C ASP A 1088 -65.91 -13.54 -31.61
N TYR A 1089 -64.59 -13.71 -31.44
CA TYR A 1089 -63.89 -14.97 -31.73
C TYR A 1089 -63.33 -15.65 -30.48
N LEU A 1090 -63.40 -16.99 -30.45
CA LEU A 1090 -62.76 -17.86 -29.47
C LEU A 1090 -61.44 -18.39 -30.05
N HIS A 1091 -60.34 -17.70 -29.73
CA HIS A 1091 -58.99 -17.98 -30.24
C HIS A 1091 -57.96 -17.96 -29.11
N ARG A 1092 -56.70 -18.34 -29.38
CA ARG A 1092 -55.63 -18.31 -28.36
C ARG A 1092 -55.15 -16.88 -28.14
N MET A 1093 -55.90 -16.10 -27.37
CA MET A 1093 -55.63 -14.67 -27.22
C MET A 1093 -54.24 -14.42 -26.64
N ALA A 1094 -53.51 -13.49 -27.27
CA ALA A 1094 -52.27 -12.97 -26.74
C ALA A 1094 -52.56 -11.79 -25.83
N THR A 1095 -52.01 -11.86 -24.62
CA THR A 1095 -52.24 -10.88 -23.58
C THR A 1095 -50.89 -10.40 -23.07
N LEU A 1096 -50.65 -9.10 -23.21
CA LEU A 1096 -49.46 -8.47 -22.64
C LEU A 1096 -49.70 -8.20 -21.16
N VAL A 1097 -48.82 -8.70 -20.32
CA VAL A 1097 -48.94 -8.60 -18.86
C VAL A 1097 -47.84 -7.70 -18.33
N ASP A 1098 -48.16 -6.84 -17.37
CA ASP A 1098 -47.17 -5.99 -16.72
C ASP A 1098 -46.49 -6.76 -15.58
N ARG A 1099 -45.41 -7.48 -15.91
CA ARG A 1099 -44.55 -8.17 -14.95
C ARG A 1099 -43.10 -7.88 -15.33
N LYS A 1100 -42.46 -6.99 -14.57
CA LYS A 1100 -41.07 -6.56 -14.80
C LYS A 1100 -40.10 -7.77 -14.72
N GLY A 1101 -39.10 -7.79 -15.58
CA GLY A 1101 -38.02 -8.81 -15.58
C GLY A 1101 -38.35 -10.20 -16.17
N HIS A 1102 -39.60 -10.48 -16.52
CA HIS A 1102 -40.01 -11.77 -17.10
C HIS A 1102 -40.64 -11.58 -18.48
N GLY A 1103 -40.05 -12.07 -19.56
CA GLY A 1103 -40.67 -11.91 -20.88
C GLY A 1103 -39.71 -12.04 -22.05
N LYS A 1104 -40.16 -11.60 -23.23
CA LYS A 1104 -39.33 -11.48 -24.44
C LYS A 1104 -39.58 -10.11 -25.08
N HIS A 1105 -38.71 -9.69 -25.98
CA HIS A 1105 -38.98 -8.51 -26.81
C HIS A 1105 -40.11 -8.83 -27.78
N VAL A 1106 -41.23 -8.13 -27.65
CA VAL A 1106 -42.46 -8.43 -28.38
C VAL A 1106 -42.44 -7.78 -29.74
N LEU A 1107 -42.62 -8.59 -30.78
CA LEU A 1107 -42.73 -8.17 -32.18
C LEU A 1107 -44.19 -7.85 -32.53
N GLY A 1108 -44.41 -6.65 -33.07
CA GLY A 1108 -45.71 -6.14 -33.45
C GLY A 1108 -45.61 -5.09 -34.54
N GLU A 1109 -46.65 -4.28 -34.64
CA GLU A 1109 -46.80 -3.25 -35.67
C GLU A 1109 -47.15 -1.91 -35.03
N ALA A 1110 -46.59 -0.83 -35.55
CA ALA A 1110 -46.88 0.51 -35.09
C ALA A 1110 -47.75 1.28 -36.10
N TYR A 1111 -48.79 1.93 -35.58
CA TYR A 1111 -49.71 2.77 -36.33
C TYR A 1111 -49.79 4.15 -35.72
N ARG A 1112 -50.12 5.14 -36.54
CA ARG A 1112 -50.38 6.50 -36.11
C ARG A 1112 -51.90 6.71 -36.05
N VAL A 1113 -52.43 7.05 -34.87
CA VAL A 1113 -53.87 7.10 -34.59
C VAL A 1113 -54.29 8.47 -34.04
N THR A 1114 -55.44 8.99 -34.47
CA THR A 1114 -55.98 10.25 -33.95
C THR A 1114 -56.56 10.06 -32.54
N ALA A 1115 -56.82 11.16 -31.81
CA ALA A 1115 -57.49 11.10 -30.51
C ALA A 1115 -58.84 10.36 -30.57
N THR A 1116 -59.62 10.57 -31.65
CA THR A 1116 -60.88 9.87 -31.91
C THR A 1116 -60.66 8.39 -32.22
N GLY A 1117 -59.60 8.05 -32.95
CA GLY A 1117 -59.19 6.66 -33.19
C GLY A 1117 -58.80 5.94 -31.91
N LEU A 1118 -58.11 6.62 -31.00
CA LEU A 1118 -57.70 6.08 -29.71
C LEU A 1118 -58.92 5.79 -28.81
N LYS A 1119 -59.94 6.66 -28.80
CA LYS A 1119 -61.22 6.38 -28.11
C LYS A 1119 -61.95 5.15 -28.66
N LYS A 1120 -61.87 4.90 -29.97
CA LYS A 1120 -62.43 3.68 -30.59
C LYS A 1120 -61.67 2.41 -30.16
N LEU A 1121 -60.34 2.50 -30.04
CA LEU A 1121 -59.50 1.41 -29.53
C LEU A 1121 -59.78 1.15 -28.04
N ASP A 1122 -59.97 2.20 -27.24
CA ASP A 1122 -60.34 2.08 -25.82
C ASP A 1122 -61.64 1.28 -25.65
N ALA A 1123 -62.68 1.59 -26.45
CA ALA A 1123 -63.93 0.85 -26.43
C ALA A 1123 -63.79 -0.61 -26.90
N LEU A 1124 -62.86 -0.91 -27.81
CA LEU A 1124 -62.61 -2.25 -28.32
C LEU A 1124 -61.88 -3.14 -27.28
N GLU A 1125 -60.88 -2.57 -26.63
CA GLU A 1125 -60.06 -3.26 -25.62
C GLU A 1125 -60.69 -3.21 -24.22
N GLY A 1126 -61.89 -2.62 -24.08
CA GLY A 1126 -62.60 -2.55 -22.79
C GLY A 1126 -61.88 -1.68 -21.75
N TYR A 1127 -61.32 -0.55 -22.19
CA TYR A 1127 -60.71 0.46 -21.34
C TYR A 1127 -61.65 1.65 -21.17
N HIS A 1128 -62.12 1.88 -19.94
CA HIS A 1128 -63.07 2.92 -19.56
C HIS A 1128 -62.42 4.11 -18.82
N GLY A 1129 -61.10 4.08 -18.61
CA GLY A 1129 -60.31 5.13 -17.96
C GLY A 1129 -59.34 4.56 -16.92
N PRO A 1130 -58.38 5.35 -16.39
CA PRO A 1130 -57.25 4.80 -15.61
C PRO A 1130 -57.63 4.01 -14.35
N ASN A 1131 -58.75 4.39 -13.70
CA ASN A 1131 -59.20 3.85 -12.42
C ASN A 1131 -60.59 3.17 -12.49
N ALA A 1132 -61.07 2.86 -13.69
CA ALA A 1132 -62.37 2.21 -13.86
C ALA A 1132 -62.28 0.73 -13.42
N PRO A 1133 -63.11 0.27 -12.48
CA PRO A 1133 -63.02 -1.07 -11.89
C PRO A 1133 -63.40 -2.20 -12.86
N ASP A 1134 -64.04 -1.84 -13.97
CA ASP A 1134 -64.53 -2.70 -15.05
C ASP A 1134 -63.58 -2.77 -16.26
N ASN A 1135 -62.37 -2.20 -16.16
CA ASN A 1135 -61.36 -2.32 -17.22
C ASN A 1135 -60.97 -3.78 -17.47
N ALA A 1136 -61.06 -4.23 -18.72
CA ALA A 1136 -60.47 -5.49 -19.17
C ALA A 1136 -58.97 -5.34 -19.43
N TYR A 1137 -58.57 -4.21 -20.01
CA TYR A 1137 -57.19 -3.83 -20.29
C TYR A 1137 -56.89 -2.39 -19.86
N ILE A 1138 -55.64 -2.10 -19.52
CA ILE A 1138 -55.14 -0.78 -19.14
C ILE A 1138 -54.22 -0.26 -20.26
N ARG A 1139 -54.49 0.96 -20.73
CA ARG A 1139 -53.65 1.62 -21.73
C ARG A 1139 -52.41 2.25 -21.11
N ARG A 1140 -51.23 1.96 -21.67
CA ARG A 1140 -49.94 2.50 -21.22
C ARG A 1140 -49.05 2.86 -22.40
N LYS A 1141 -48.01 3.67 -22.17
CA LYS A 1141 -46.96 3.92 -23.16
C LYS A 1141 -45.83 2.90 -23.00
N VAL A 1142 -45.32 2.41 -24.12
CA VAL A 1142 -44.19 1.49 -24.20
C VAL A 1142 -43.14 2.01 -25.17
N SER A 1143 -41.88 1.81 -24.83
CA SER A 1143 -40.76 2.09 -25.72
C SER A 1143 -40.67 1.00 -26.78
N ILE A 1144 -40.82 1.37 -28.04
CA ILE A 1144 -40.68 0.48 -29.19
C ILE A 1144 -39.55 0.94 -30.10
N VAL A 1145 -38.90 -0.01 -30.77
CA VAL A 1145 -37.85 0.25 -31.75
C VAL A 1145 -38.42 0.03 -33.14
N ILE A 1146 -38.36 1.06 -33.98
CA ILE A 1146 -38.76 1.04 -35.39
C ILE A 1146 -37.54 1.49 -36.19
N ASN A 1147 -37.06 0.64 -37.12
CA ASN A 1147 -35.88 0.94 -37.96
C ASN A 1147 -34.62 1.39 -37.17
N GLY A 1148 -34.45 0.91 -35.94
CA GLY A 1148 -33.31 1.26 -35.07
C GLY A 1148 -33.53 2.50 -34.18
N GLU A 1149 -34.60 3.25 -34.36
CA GLU A 1149 -34.96 4.40 -33.54
C GLU A 1149 -35.96 4.03 -32.45
N THR A 1150 -35.77 4.55 -31.24
CA THR A 1150 -36.67 4.29 -30.10
C THR A 1150 -37.76 5.36 -30.06
N MET A 1151 -39.02 4.93 -30.02
CA MET A 1151 -40.21 5.79 -29.96
C MET A 1151 -41.16 5.32 -28.86
N GLN A 1152 -41.99 6.22 -28.33
CA GLN A 1152 -43.04 5.90 -27.38
C GLN A 1152 -44.37 5.64 -28.09
N ALA A 1153 -45.01 4.51 -27.79
CA ALA A 1153 -46.30 4.12 -28.37
C ALA A 1153 -47.30 3.65 -27.31
N PHE A 1154 -48.58 3.95 -27.49
CA PHE A 1154 -49.64 3.38 -26.66
C PHE A 1154 -49.83 1.89 -26.93
N CYS A 1155 -50.07 1.12 -25.87
CA CYS A 1155 -50.29 -0.31 -25.90
C CYS A 1155 -51.23 -0.71 -24.74
N TYR A 1156 -51.94 -1.82 -24.88
CA TYR A 1156 -52.89 -2.30 -23.87
C TYR A 1156 -52.33 -3.51 -23.12
N PHE A 1157 -52.38 -3.45 -21.79
CA PHE A 1157 -51.95 -4.49 -20.85
C PHE A 1157 -53.16 -5.08 -20.12
N ALA A 1158 -53.10 -6.34 -19.70
CA ALA A 1158 -54.17 -6.92 -18.88
C ALA A 1158 -54.40 -6.10 -17.60
N ALA A 1159 -55.65 -5.75 -17.31
CA ALA A 1159 -55.99 -5.04 -16.07
C ALA A 1159 -55.79 -5.91 -14.82
N ASN A 1160 -56.04 -7.23 -14.93
CA ASN A 1160 -55.74 -8.21 -13.89
C ASN A 1160 -54.60 -9.14 -14.35
N PRO A 1161 -53.33 -8.78 -14.07
CA PRO A 1161 -52.17 -9.57 -14.50
C PRO A 1161 -52.09 -10.93 -13.80
N GLN A 1162 -52.55 -11.04 -12.55
CA GLN A 1162 -52.43 -12.25 -11.73
C GLN A 1162 -53.11 -13.45 -12.38
N LYS A 1163 -54.30 -13.26 -12.97
CA LYS A 1163 -55.04 -14.32 -13.67
C LYS A 1163 -54.20 -15.02 -14.75
N TYR A 1164 -53.43 -14.26 -15.52
CA TYR A 1164 -52.64 -14.80 -16.62
C TYR A 1164 -51.31 -15.39 -16.13
N ILE A 1165 -50.77 -14.84 -15.03
CA ILE A 1165 -49.61 -15.39 -14.33
C ILE A 1165 -49.93 -16.76 -13.73
N ASP A 1166 -51.05 -16.89 -13.02
CA ASP A 1166 -51.50 -18.16 -12.43
C ASP A 1166 -51.68 -19.25 -13.50
N SER A 1167 -52.24 -18.89 -14.67
CA SER A 1167 -52.39 -19.81 -15.81
C SER A 1167 -51.04 -20.21 -16.43
N LEU A 1168 -50.06 -19.31 -16.44
CA LEU A 1168 -48.70 -19.61 -16.89
C LEU A 1168 -48.00 -20.57 -15.92
N GLU A 1169 -48.14 -20.36 -14.62
CA GLU A 1169 -47.56 -21.21 -13.56
C GLU A 1169 -48.20 -22.61 -13.52
N ALA A 1170 -49.50 -22.71 -13.80
CA ALA A 1170 -50.21 -23.98 -13.97
C ALA A 1170 -49.81 -24.74 -15.26
N GLY A 1171 -49.05 -24.11 -16.17
CA GLY A 1171 -48.62 -24.69 -17.43
C GLY A 1171 -49.67 -24.66 -18.55
N ASP A 1172 -50.79 -23.97 -18.34
CA ASP A 1172 -51.89 -23.80 -19.30
C ASP A 1172 -51.64 -22.70 -20.33
N SER A 1173 -50.65 -21.85 -20.10
CA SER A 1173 -50.22 -20.76 -20.99
C SER A 1173 -48.72 -20.83 -21.32
N GLU A 1174 -48.27 -20.03 -22.28
CA GLU A 1174 -46.86 -19.89 -22.66
C GLU A 1174 -46.47 -18.44 -22.97
N ILE A 1175 -45.19 -18.09 -22.78
CA ILE A 1175 -44.63 -16.77 -23.15
C ILE A 1175 -44.04 -16.84 -24.55
N ILE A 1176 -44.54 -15.98 -25.43
CA ILE A 1176 -44.07 -15.84 -26.81
C ILE A 1176 -43.45 -14.46 -27.05
N SER A 1177 -42.64 -14.35 -28.10
CA SER A 1177 -42.05 -13.09 -28.59
C SER A 1177 -42.78 -12.52 -29.81
N GLU A 1178 -43.47 -13.36 -30.56
CA GLU A 1178 -44.23 -12.96 -31.73
C GLU A 1178 -45.52 -13.74 -31.79
N TYR A 1179 -46.64 -13.02 -31.89
CA TYR A 1179 -47.94 -13.62 -32.11
C TYR A 1179 -48.19 -13.80 -33.61
N THR A 1180 -48.34 -15.07 -34.00
CA THR A 1180 -48.43 -15.52 -35.39
C THR A 1180 -49.87 -15.85 -35.78
N LYS A 1181 -50.14 -15.90 -37.09
CA LYS A 1181 -51.49 -16.04 -37.64
C LYS A 1181 -52.16 -17.37 -37.27
N ASP A 1182 -51.39 -18.45 -37.15
CA ASP A 1182 -51.84 -19.77 -36.72
C ASP A 1182 -52.37 -19.77 -35.28
N MET A 1183 -51.83 -18.92 -34.41
CA MET A 1183 -52.29 -18.78 -33.03
C MET A 1183 -53.61 -17.99 -32.94
N ALA A 1184 -53.86 -17.09 -33.91
CA ALA A 1184 -55.05 -16.24 -33.96
C ALA A 1184 -56.27 -16.86 -34.68
N ILE A 1185 -56.13 -18.06 -35.27
CA ILE A 1185 -57.27 -18.76 -35.86
C ILE A 1185 -58.14 -19.31 -34.73
N GLY A 1186 -59.42 -18.91 -34.72
CA GLY A 1186 -60.40 -19.37 -33.75
C GLY A 1186 -61.81 -19.43 -34.32
N GLU A 1187 -62.69 -20.14 -33.62
CA GLU A 1187 -64.10 -20.30 -33.97
C GLU A 1187 -64.91 -19.11 -33.43
N LEU A 1188 -66.05 -18.80 -34.05
CA LEU A 1188 -66.96 -17.77 -33.53
C LEU A 1188 -67.55 -18.20 -32.19
N LYS A 1189 -67.67 -17.26 -31.25
CA LYS A 1189 -68.36 -17.53 -29.98
C LYS A 1189 -69.81 -17.97 -30.26
N PRO A 1190 -70.34 -18.99 -29.57
CA PRO A 1190 -71.71 -19.45 -29.77
C PRO A 1190 -72.73 -18.29 -29.66
N GLY A 1191 -73.52 -18.06 -30.71
CA GLY A 1191 -74.54 -17.01 -30.75
C GLY A 1191 -74.14 -15.68 -31.41
N ARG A 1192 -72.88 -15.49 -31.85
CA ARG A 1192 -72.45 -14.31 -32.63
C ARG A 1192 -72.52 -14.61 -34.14
N LEU A 1193 -73.36 -13.87 -34.88
CA LEU A 1193 -73.44 -13.93 -36.35
C LEU A 1193 -72.53 -12.87 -36.97
N VAL A 1194 -71.61 -13.28 -37.86
CA VAL A 1194 -70.80 -12.32 -38.65
C VAL A 1194 -71.66 -11.76 -39.77
N ALA A 1195 -71.89 -10.45 -39.78
CA ALA A 1195 -72.32 -9.75 -40.98
C ALA A 1195 -71.19 -9.84 -42.01
N ARG A 1196 -71.29 -10.78 -42.95
CA ARG A 1196 -70.38 -10.85 -44.11
C ARG A 1196 -70.60 -9.61 -44.98
N HIS A 1197 -69.61 -8.75 -45.11
CA HIS A 1197 -69.46 -7.91 -46.30
C HIS A 1197 -68.23 -8.37 -47.11
N PRO A 1198 -68.33 -8.42 -48.45
CA PRO A 1198 -67.31 -8.99 -49.32
C PRO A 1198 -66.20 -7.99 -49.65
N THR A 1199 -65.01 -8.56 -49.86
CA THR A 1199 -63.76 -8.01 -50.43
C THR A 1199 -63.02 -6.93 -49.65
#